data_AF-A0A5C8V404-F1
#
_entry.id   AF-A0A5C8V404-F1
#
_cell.length_a   1.000
_cell.length_b   1.000
_cell.length_c   1.000
_cell.angle_alpha   90.00
_cell.angle_beta   90.00
_cell.angle_gamma   90.00
#
_symmetry.space_group_name_H-M   'P 1'
#
loop_
_entity.id
_entity.type
_entity.pdbx_description
1 polymer ?
#
loop_
_entity_poly.entity_id
_entity_poly.type
_entity_poly.pdbx_seq_one_letter_code
_entity_poly.pdbx_strand_id
1 'polypeptide(L)'
;MKMYTKQKNISFVPYAIFCPMKNPIPALVILIFTVCNASFAQITVQGIITEFETGKAVDFANIGVVDRAKGTVSDFDGTFKFELDEVEINQKDTLQISRIGYKTLKFSTQNFMKVLKTQPTIVLEPVPYQLEGVTVKSSDADKRKVGYQSSSKRLFGFWNDSLALGGEHASKILVRKGPLKLEDVSFNIIANISDSLLVRVNVYEFDKGLPGKNISNGNILYTIRQRQGTIAIDLSPYNIVVDSHFVISLELLKIYGGRVGIGISAFNDGSRSYTRLLSQDRWKRMRKGFTIAFNLNTSEIEKEALIAETPLELRDKPNSVMLLWDTSLSMKQRDLEKELRFLDNYFNTWRDIEVVFQPFAYHLGKKKSFQIENGNWEALKQVLKSSTYDGAVGNKLWKLLKPYQHTLLFTDGKHFPADATKDWDGTLFTINGNATANHKLLKEIAEDHGGNYINLEKLDNMALAVNFTKQRIVDNLEYTTRQQTSKLSEVKGSVGDLDYPLANVLVKVRDTDRETRTDTNGDFSIKASNGEILDFSYPSREPAATVVNTSSRMLKIIMPQGITALDEVVLEENLRLKELHKPLNKNISTKFGTIDMNKIGFSAKQMEGSEISPSAQTLMDAIEGKFPGVEVVRLYPEDYEVVRLRGQLKIHWMSWDVDGHVYPPTNPPLHINMHNVKDITLMPPAWAAAKYGLMAPGGIIIVRTISNTFDDLEAAERKKDAQNRYSYDAVELANGLTSNPIYIQKIANAETVDRAYLQYLEERKYYGNTPSFYKESSVIFDEHWNDKQKAEEIKSSILELFPEQIDALKILAYAYEATGTLDEALHIYKRIYKLKGSPQAKRDLANMYVKMGEYKSAWNVYKGYIGNRTVLQDNGLDKMVRDEMLTLVQNHAAELGLNPSNFPLENRGDFTLVVEWNDPNTQFELQFVGPDKRFYNWNNATEISNEDRVNGILSTTFNIDEMQEGQWLVNMTYLGNQVNLPTYLKFTLRNNQTGDEDTQVITLRQRNVKYKVMDISNQGMLPY
;
A
#
# COMPACT_ATOMS: atom_id res chain seq x y z
N MET A 1 32.40 8.17 27.70
CA MET A 1 32.24 8.09 29.17
C MET A 1 31.65 6.73 29.50
N LYS A 2 32.38 5.94 30.32
CA LYS A 2 32.11 4.62 30.93
C LYS A 2 31.88 3.38 30.03
N MET A 3 32.87 2.50 30.15
CA MET A 3 33.03 1.10 29.74
C MET A 3 31.92 0.16 30.24
N TYR A 4 31.67 -0.93 29.51
CA TYR A 4 31.62 -2.28 30.10
C TYR A 4 32.07 -3.34 29.07
N THR A 5 33.17 -4.00 29.41
CA THR A 5 33.71 -5.22 28.81
C THR A 5 33.05 -6.45 29.42
N LYS A 6 32.80 -7.51 28.62
CA LYS A 6 32.81 -8.90 29.10
C LYS A 6 33.00 -9.89 27.94
N GLN A 7 34.23 -10.40 27.84
CA GLN A 7 34.54 -11.69 27.22
C GLN A 7 34.08 -12.82 28.14
N LYS A 8 33.60 -13.93 27.56
CA LYS A 8 33.83 -15.27 28.10
C LYS A 8 33.71 -16.33 26.99
N ASN A 9 34.85 -16.97 26.72
CA ASN A 9 34.98 -18.25 26.02
C ASN A 9 34.31 -19.37 26.84
N ILE A 10 33.60 -20.31 26.19
CA ILE A 10 33.48 -21.69 26.68
C ILE A 10 33.54 -22.67 25.48
N SER A 11 34.40 -23.65 25.68
CA SER A 11 34.85 -24.75 24.82
C SER A 11 33.91 -25.96 24.78
N PHE A 12 33.92 -26.64 23.64
CA PHE A 12 33.39 -28.00 23.40
C PHE A 12 34.21 -29.09 24.12
N VAL A 13 33.53 -30.10 24.72
CA VAL A 13 33.89 -31.55 24.71
C VAL A 13 32.60 -32.37 24.96
N PRO A 14 32.37 -33.51 24.26
CA PRO A 14 31.13 -34.28 24.30
C PRO A 14 31.16 -35.44 25.31
N TYR A 15 29.98 -35.93 25.71
CA TYR A 15 29.82 -37.25 26.34
C TYR A 15 28.88 -38.11 25.50
N ALA A 16 29.40 -39.26 25.08
CA ALA A 16 28.66 -40.37 24.50
C ALA A 16 28.15 -41.29 25.62
N ILE A 17 26.92 -41.80 25.49
CA ILE A 17 26.48 -43.02 26.18
C ILE A 17 25.73 -43.90 25.17
N PHE A 18 26.23 -45.12 25.04
CA PHE A 18 25.69 -46.26 24.29
C PHE A 18 24.60 -46.98 25.10
N CYS A 19 23.53 -47.44 24.45
CA CYS A 19 23.11 -48.86 24.54
C CYS A 19 22.09 -49.26 23.46
N PRO A 20 22.01 -50.55 23.07
CA PRO A 20 21.53 -51.01 21.77
C PRO A 20 20.27 -51.90 21.81
N MET A 21 19.69 -52.20 20.63
CA MET A 21 18.94 -53.40 20.19
C MET A 21 17.95 -53.00 19.08
N LYS A 22 17.54 -53.77 18.07
CA LYS A 22 17.94 -55.04 17.41
C LYS A 22 17.07 -55.12 16.12
N ASN A 23 17.66 -55.60 15.02
CA ASN A 23 17.03 -56.21 13.83
C ASN A 23 16.54 -55.35 12.63
N PRO A 24 16.55 -55.90 11.39
CA PRO A 24 17.21 -55.27 10.24
C PRO A 24 16.26 -54.97 9.06
N ILE A 25 16.52 -53.89 8.32
CA ILE A 25 15.85 -53.54 7.04
C ILE A 25 16.93 -52.91 6.11
N PRO A 26 16.90 -53.16 4.78
CA PRO A 26 18.06 -53.65 4.03
C PRO A 26 18.92 -52.56 3.37
N ALA A 27 20.04 -53.02 2.84
CA ALA A 27 21.17 -52.32 2.20
C ALA A 27 20.86 -51.46 0.95
N LEU A 28 19.67 -50.83 0.86
CA LEU A 28 19.29 -49.92 -0.23
C LEU A 28 19.45 -48.42 0.14
N VAL A 29 19.71 -48.10 1.42
CA VAL A 29 19.83 -46.71 1.89
C VAL A 29 21.29 -46.21 1.93
N ILE A 30 22.28 -47.10 1.86
CA ILE A 30 23.71 -46.74 1.90
C ILE A 30 24.27 -46.41 0.49
N LEU A 31 23.57 -46.77 -0.59
CA LEU A 31 23.96 -46.43 -1.97
C LEU A 31 23.32 -45.14 -2.51
N ILE A 32 22.40 -44.51 -1.76
CA ILE A 32 21.76 -43.23 -2.15
C ILE A 32 22.37 -42.02 -1.41
N PHE A 33 23.22 -42.25 -0.39
CA PHE A 33 23.95 -41.18 0.31
C PHE A 33 25.41 -40.97 -0.13
N THR A 34 25.88 -41.70 -1.15
CA THR A 34 27.26 -41.62 -1.66
C THR A 34 27.39 -41.13 -3.12
N VAL A 35 26.31 -40.67 -3.74
CA VAL A 35 26.38 -40.02 -5.06
C VAL A 35 25.78 -38.61 -4.96
N CYS A 36 26.60 -37.62 -5.35
CA CYS A 36 26.33 -36.18 -5.42
C CYS A 36 26.55 -35.34 -4.16
N ASN A 37 27.68 -35.55 -3.46
CA ASN A 37 28.53 -34.41 -3.09
C ASN A 37 29.65 -34.31 -4.13
N ALA A 38 29.32 -33.80 -5.32
CA ALA A 38 30.36 -33.23 -6.16
C ALA A 38 30.71 -31.89 -5.49
N SER A 39 31.68 -31.92 -4.57
CA SER A 39 32.41 -30.71 -4.24
C SER A 39 33.07 -30.26 -5.53
N PHE A 40 32.47 -29.30 -6.23
CA PHE A 40 33.11 -28.65 -7.36
C PHE A 40 34.41 -28.02 -6.82
N ALA A 41 35.54 -28.51 -7.28
CA ALA A 41 36.82 -27.92 -6.91
C ALA A 41 36.88 -26.53 -7.54
N GLN A 42 36.91 -25.49 -6.69
CA GLN A 42 37.24 -24.14 -7.14
C GLN A 42 38.71 -24.13 -7.59
N ILE A 43 38.94 -23.68 -8.81
CA ILE A 43 40.25 -23.55 -9.41
C ILE A 43 40.65 -22.08 -9.37
N THR A 44 41.73 -21.83 -8.65
CA THR A 44 42.38 -20.52 -8.62
C THR A 44 43.06 -20.25 -9.95
N VAL A 45 42.60 -19.22 -10.65
CA VAL A 45 43.20 -18.69 -11.86
C VAL A 45 44.08 -17.50 -11.48
N GLN A 46 45.37 -17.60 -11.77
CA GLN A 46 46.34 -16.55 -11.47
C GLN A 46 47.41 -16.43 -12.56
N GLY A 47 47.94 -15.23 -12.76
CA GLY A 47 48.97 -14.93 -13.75
C GLY A 47 49.44 -13.48 -13.66
N ILE A 48 50.25 -13.06 -14.63
CA ILE A 48 50.77 -11.70 -14.75
C ILE A 48 50.44 -11.16 -16.14
N ILE A 49 50.05 -9.88 -16.23
CA ILE A 49 49.85 -9.19 -17.51
C ILE A 49 51.00 -8.24 -17.75
N THR A 50 51.65 -8.36 -18.90
CA THR A 50 52.75 -7.48 -19.32
C THR A 50 52.49 -6.86 -20.69
N GLU A 51 53.14 -5.74 -20.94
CA GLU A 51 53.10 -5.03 -22.22
C GLU A 51 54.01 -5.71 -23.25
N PHE A 52 53.60 -5.77 -24.52
CA PHE A 52 54.32 -6.46 -25.58
C PHE A 52 55.73 -5.92 -25.83
N GLU A 53 55.88 -4.60 -25.97
CA GLU A 53 57.16 -4.01 -26.38
C GLU A 53 58.11 -3.83 -25.20
N THR A 54 57.61 -3.33 -24.07
CA THR A 54 58.47 -2.96 -22.93
C THR A 54 58.64 -4.08 -21.90
N GLY A 55 57.78 -5.11 -21.92
CA GLY A 55 57.75 -6.15 -20.89
C GLY A 55 57.30 -5.65 -19.50
N LYS A 56 56.90 -4.37 -19.37
CA LYS A 56 56.42 -3.81 -18.11
C LYS A 56 55.07 -4.40 -17.73
N ALA A 57 54.81 -4.50 -16.43
CA ALA A 57 53.52 -4.90 -15.90
C ALA A 57 52.40 -3.97 -16.39
N VAL A 58 51.25 -4.54 -16.76
CA VAL A 58 50.04 -3.80 -17.11
C VAL A 58 49.10 -3.81 -15.91
N ASP A 59 48.97 -2.64 -15.30
CA ASP A 59 48.12 -2.41 -14.14
C ASP A 59 46.63 -2.32 -14.50
N PHE A 60 45.79 -2.80 -13.59
CA PHE A 60 44.34 -2.63 -13.60
C PHE A 60 43.64 -3.05 -14.91
N ALA A 61 44.19 -4.02 -15.63
CA ALA A 61 43.48 -4.64 -16.75
C ALA A 61 42.29 -5.43 -16.21
N ASN A 62 41.17 -5.40 -16.92
CA ASN A 62 39.97 -6.17 -16.59
C ASN A 62 40.10 -7.60 -17.10
N ILE A 63 39.92 -8.58 -16.23
CA ILE A 63 39.96 -10.01 -16.58
C ILE A 63 38.68 -10.66 -16.08
N GLY A 64 37.91 -11.30 -16.97
CA GLY A 64 36.72 -12.00 -16.53
C GLY A 64 36.02 -12.78 -17.63
N VAL A 65 35.08 -13.61 -17.23
CA VAL A 65 34.16 -14.31 -18.13
C VAL A 65 33.03 -13.35 -18.49
N VAL A 66 32.85 -13.10 -19.79
CA VAL A 66 31.86 -12.14 -20.28
C VAL A 66 30.45 -12.53 -19.82
N ASP A 67 29.71 -11.55 -19.30
CA ASP A 67 28.34 -11.66 -18.79
C ASP A 67 28.15 -12.60 -17.57
N ARG A 68 29.25 -12.90 -16.88
CA ARG A 68 29.26 -13.70 -15.64
C ARG A 68 29.92 -12.93 -14.51
N ALA A 69 29.43 -13.14 -13.29
CA ALA A 69 30.06 -12.63 -12.07
C ALA A 69 31.30 -13.46 -11.71
N LYS A 70 32.28 -13.55 -12.61
CA LYS A 70 33.53 -14.29 -12.49
C LYS A 70 34.66 -13.48 -13.15
N GLY A 71 35.35 -12.67 -12.35
CA GLY A 71 36.40 -11.79 -12.85
C GLY A 71 37.09 -11.00 -11.76
N THR A 72 38.12 -10.27 -12.14
CA THR A 72 38.98 -9.44 -11.28
C THR A 72 39.67 -8.36 -12.12
N VAL A 73 40.56 -7.59 -11.49
CA VAL A 73 41.49 -6.68 -12.16
C VAL A 73 42.93 -7.02 -11.81
N SER A 74 43.88 -6.70 -12.69
CA SER A 74 45.31 -6.83 -12.35
C SER A 74 45.76 -5.75 -11.35
N ASP A 75 46.74 -6.09 -10.52
CA ASP A 75 47.37 -5.16 -9.57
C ASP A 75 48.49 -4.34 -10.24
N PHE A 76 49.16 -3.46 -9.50
CA PHE A 76 50.24 -2.58 -9.97
C PHE A 76 51.41 -3.32 -10.61
N ASP A 77 51.68 -4.55 -10.16
CA ASP A 77 52.72 -5.43 -10.71
C ASP A 77 52.20 -6.34 -11.83
N GLY A 78 50.96 -6.10 -12.29
CA GLY A 78 50.31 -6.85 -13.36
C GLY A 78 49.78 -8.21 -12.92
N THR A 79 49.96 -8.59 -11.66
CA THR A 79 49.44 -9.86 -11.13
C THR A 79 47.91 -9.83 -11.06
N PHE A 80 47.26 -10.97 -11.28
CA PHE A 80 45.82 -11.10 -11.08
C PHE A 80 45.49 -12.46 -10.47
N LYS A 81 44.35 -12.52 -9.77
CA LYS A 81 43.81 -13.74 -9.19
C LYS A 81 42.29 -13.71 -9.09
N PHE A 82 41.63 -14.80 -9.50
CA PHE A 82 40.19 -15.05 -9.28
C PHE A 82 39.89 -16.56 -9.32
N GLU A 83 38.67 -16.96 -8.97
CA GLU A 83 38.27 -18.36 -8.89
C GLU A 83 37.29 -18.75 -10.02
N LEU A 84 37.47 -19.94 -10.61
CA LEU A 84 36.56 -20.57 -11.57
C LEU A 84 36.23 -22.00 -11.15
N ASP A 85 35.04 -22.48 -11.49
CA ASP A 85 34.63 -23.88 -11.23
C ASP A 85 34.98 -24.79 -12.42
N GLU A 86 35.26 -26.09 -12.20
CA GLU A 86 35.62 -27.04 -13.28
C GLU A 86 34.60 -27.12 -14.42
N VAL A 87 33.32 -26.93 -14.12
CA VAL A 87 32.23 -26.93 -15.11
C VAL A 87 32.27 -25.68 -15.99
N GLU A 88 32.76 -24.55 -15.47
CA GLU A 88 32.87 -23.26 -16.18
C GLU A 88 34.05 -23.25 -17.16
N ILE A 89 35.10 -24.02 -16.88
CA ILE A 89 36.29 -24.15 -17.74
C ILE A 89 35.98 -24.88 -19.07
N ASN A 90 34.94 -25.71 -19.09
CA ASN A 90 34.58 -26.54 -20.25
C ASN A 90 33.40 -25.98 -21.08
N GLN A 91 32.84 -24.83 -20.71
CA GLN A 91 31.78 -24.17 -21.48
C GLN A 91 32.37 -23.41 -22.68
N LYS A 92 31.55 -23.08 -23.70
CA LYS A 92 31.94 -22.21 -24.83
C LYS A 92 32.03 -20.73 -24.43
N ASP A 93 32.25 -20.46 -23.15
CA ASP A 93 32.25 -19.13 -22.58
C ASP A 93 33.51 -18.36 -23.01
N THR A 94 33.34 -17.07 -23.27
CA THR A 94 34.42 -16.18 -23.67
C THR A 94 35.00 -15.49 -22.44
N LEU A 95 36.28 -15.76 -22.16
CA LEU A 95 37.08 -14.98 -21.23
C LEU A 95 37.71 -13.81 -21.97
N GLN A 96 37.62 -12.62 -21.38
CA GLN A 96 38.09 -11.38 -21.97
C GLN A 96 39.13 -10.70 -21.06
N ILE A 97 40.21 -10.21 -21.67
CA ILE A 97 41.17 -9.30 -21.05
C ILE A 97 41.15 -7.98 -21.81
N SER A 98 40.85 -6.88 -21.11
CA SER A 98 40.75 -5.55 -21.72
C SER A 98 41.33 -4.45 -20.83
N ARG A 99 42.03 -3.50 -21.43
CA ARG A 99 42.52 -2.27 -20.79
C ARG A 99 42.57 -1.16 -21.84
N ILE A 100 42.11 0.04 -21.51
CA ILE A 100 42.14 1.18 -22.45
C ILE A 100 43.59 1.43 -22.89
N GLY A 101 43.78 1.64 -24.20
CA GLY A 101 45.09 1.78 -24.83
C GLY A 101 45.74 0.46 -25.25
N TYR A 102 45.06 -0.68 -25.09
CA TYR A 102 45.54 -2.00 -25.49
C TYR A 102 44.50 -2.77 -26.30
N LYS A 103 44.99 -3.69 -27.12
CA LYS A 103 44.15 -4.61 -27.89
C LYS A 103 43.46 -5.59 -26.95
N THR A 104 42.13 -5.69 -27.05
CA THR A 104 41.35 -6.64 -26.24
C THR A 104 41.64 -8.06 -26.69
N LEU A 105 41.96 -8.94 -25.74
CA LEU A 105 42.16 -10.36 -25.99
C LEU A 105 40.93 -11.15 -25.55
N LYS A 106 40.60 -12.19 -26.33
CA LYS A 106 39.49 -13.11 -26.07
C LYS A 106 39.99 -14.54 -26.15
N PHE A 107 39.58 -15.35 -25.20
CA PHE A 107 39.92 -16.76 -25.10
C PHE A 107 38.66 -17.58 -24.79
N SER A 108 38.64 -18.85 -25.18
CA SER A 108 37.78 -19.79 -24.44
C SER A 108 38.40 -20.03 -23.06
N THR A 109 37.57 -20.27 -22.05
CA THR A 109 38.05 -20.57 -20.68
C THR A 109 39.04 -21.74 -20.68
N GLN A 110 38.76 -22.80 -21.45
CA GLN A 110 39.67 -23.94 -21.62
C GLN A 110 41.04 -23.55 -22.20
N ASN A 111 41.07 -22.74 -23.27
CA ASN A 111 42.33 -22.33 -23.89
C ASN A 111 43.11 -21.38 -23.00
N PHE A 112 42.43 -20.48 -22.30
CA PHE A 112 43.06 -19.58 -21.34
C PHE A 112 43.80 -20.36 -20.24
N MET A 113 43.14 -21.38 -19.67
CA MET A 113 43.76 -22.24 -18.66
C MET A 113 44.95 -23.03 -19.20
N LYS A 114 44.91 -23.49 -20.46
CA LYS A 114 46.07 -24.13 -21.09
C LYS A 114 47.24 -23.16 -21.24
N VAL A 115 46.97 -21.95 -21.72
CA VAL A 115 47.99 -20.90 -21.88
C VAL A 115 48.65 -20.59 -20.55
N LEU A 116 47.89 -20.34 -19.49
CA LEU A 116 48.43 -20.03 -18.16
C LEU A 116 49.25 -21.18 -17.55
N LYS A 117 48.90 -22.44 -17.84
CA LYS A 117 49.69 -23.61 -17.41
C LYS A 117 51.06 -23.67 -18.09
N THR A 118 51.14 -23.28 -19.36
CA THR A 118 52.39 -23.28 -20.13
C THR A 118 53.21 -22.01 -19.94
N GLN A 119 52.54 -20.88 -19.79
CA GLN A 119 53.13 -19.56 -19.67
C GLN A 119 52.22 -18.70 -18.77
N PRO A 120 52.62 -18.41 -17.52
CA PRO A 120 51.77 -17.66 -16.58
C PRO A 120 51.70 -16.15 -16.88
N THR A 121 52.31 -15.70 -17.98
CA THR A 121 52.36 -14.31 -18.42
C THR A 121 51.54 -14.12 -19.68
N ILE A 122 50.54 -13.24 -19.62
CA ILE A 122 49.73 -12.81 -20.77
C ILE A 122 50.24 -11.45 -21.25
N VAL A 123 50.43 -11.33 -22.56
CA VAL A 123 51.01 -10.13 -23.17
C VAL A 123 49.93 -9.30 -23.86
N LEU A 124 49.84 -8.01 -23.54
CA LEU A 124 48.93 -7.07 -24.21
C LEU A 124 49.70 -6.16 -25.18
N GLU A 125 49.21 -6.08 -26.41
CA GLU A 125 49.72 -5.17 -27.44
C GLU A 125 49.12 -3.77 -27.23
N PRO A 126 49.95 -2.71 -27.07
CA PRO A 126 49.46 -1.33 -27.08
C PRO A 126 48.80 -1.00 -28.41
N VAL A 127 47.73 -0.21 -28.36
CA VAL A 127 47.10 0.37 -29.55
C VAL A 127 47.34 1.88 -29.49
N PRO A 128 48.03 2.48 -30.47
CA PRO A 128 48.25 3.92 -30.49
C PRO A 128 46.89 4.64 -30.55
N TYR A 129 46.63 5.48 -29.55
CA TYR A 129 45.47 6.36 -29.49
C TYR A 129 45.96 7.81 -29.58
N GLN A 130 45.59 8.53 -30.65
CA GLN A 130 45.80 9.96 -30.74
C GLN A 130 44.65 10.67 -30.04
N LEU A 131 44.96 11.56 -29.09
CA LEU A 131 43.97 12.50 -28.57
C LEU A 131 43.69 13.52 -29.67
N GLU A 132 42.55 13.40 -30.34
CA GLU A 132 42.10 14.44 -31.28
C GLU A 132 41.93 15.75 -30.52
N GLY A 133 42.59 16.81 -31.00
CA GLY A 133 42.45 18.14 -30.44
C GLY A 133 41.05 18.68 -30.74
N VAL A 134 40.27 18.96 -29.69
CA VAL A 134 38.92 19.52 -29.83
C VAL A 134 38.96 21.02 -29.54
N THR A 135 38.54 21.85 -30.50
CA THR A 135 38.45 23.31 -30.33
C THR A 135 37.22 23.66 -29.50
N VAL A 136 37.43 24.21 -28.30
CA VAL A 136 36.40 24.63 -27.36
C VAL A 136 36.06 26.10 -27.57
N LYS A 137 34.78 26.50 -27.46
CA LYS A 137 34.40 27.92 -27.39
C LYS A 137 34.96 28.54 -26.11
N SER A 138 35.89 29.48 -26.23
CA SER A 138 36.64 30.04 -25.09
C SER A 138 35.87 31.15 -24.33
N SER A 139 34.65 30.89 -23.86
CA SER A 139 33.97 31.78 -22.92
C SER A 139 33.50 31.03 -21.66
N ASP A 140 33.76 31.59 -20.48
CA ASP A 140 33.28 31.01 -19.21
C ASP A 140 31.74 30.94 -19.12
N ALA A 141 31.04 31.64 -20.02
CA ALA A 141 29.59 31.62 -20.15
C ALA A 141 29.03 30.38 -20.88
N ASP A 142 29.86 29.60 -21.58
CA ASP A 142 29.45 28.44 -22.38
C ASP A 142 29.61 27.09 -21.64
N LYS A 143 29.94 27.12 -20.34
CA LYS A 143 30.01 25.91 -19.49
C LYS A 143 28.61 25.47 -19.07
N ARG A 144 28.25 24.22 -19.39
CA ARG A 144 26.96 23.60 -19.01
C ARG A 144 27.16 22.54 -17.93
N LYS A 145 26.13 22.36 -17.10
CA LYS A 145 26.06 21.25 -16.15
C LYS A 145 25.09 20.18 -16.65
N VAL A 146 25.52 18.93 -16.61
CA VAL A 146 24.70 17.77 -16.93
C VAL A 146 24.79 16.73 -15.81
N GLY A 147 23.88 15.75 -15.81
CA GLY A 147 23.81 14.74 -14.77
C GLY A 147 22.98 15.17 -13.56
N TYR A 148 23.32 14.67 -12.39
CA TYR A 148 22.47 14.69 -11.21
C TYR A 148 23.24 15.01 -9.94
N GLN A 149 22.62 15.81 -9.08
CA GLN A 149 23.13 16.12 -7.75
C GLN A 149 22.20 15.54 -6.69
N SER A 150 22.76 14.93 -5.65
CA SER A 150 22.02 14.47 -4.48
C SER A 150 22.91 14.54 -3.25
N SER A 151 22.30 14.90 -2.12
CA SER A 151 22.89 14.82 -0.78
C SER A 151 22.10 13.87 0.12
N SER A 152 21.20 13.06 -0.44
CA SER A 152 20.38 12.11 0.31
C SER A 152 21.28 11.15 1.09
N LYS A 153 21.00 11.00 2.39
CA LYS A 153 21.62 9.99 3.26
C LYS A 153 20.83 8.68 3.30
N ARG A 154 19.60 8.67 2.76
CA ARG A 154 18.68 7.52 2.80
C ARG A 154 18.79 6.62 1.58
N LEU A 155 19.22 7.16 0.44
CA LEU A 155 19.36 6.45 -0.83
C LEU A 155 20.81 6.57 -1.29
N PHE A 156 21.49 5.43 -1.46
CA PHE A 156 22.89 5.42 -1.86
C PHE A 156 23.31 4.11 -2.53
N GLY A 157 24.20 4.21 -3.52
CA GLY A 157 24.90 3.07 -4.12
C GLY A 157 26.09 2.70 -3.24
N PHE A 158 26.41 1.41 -3.12
CA PHE A 158 27.52 0.96 -2.28
C PHE A 158 28.27 -0.25 -2.84
N TRP A 159 29.54 -0.36 -2.50
CA TRP A 159 30.30 -1.61 -2.52
C TRP A 159 30.55 -2.05 -1.07
N ASN A 160 30.22 -3.29 -0.73
CA ASN A 160 30.43 -3.88 0.59
C ASN A 160 31.12 -5.25 0.57
N ASP A 161 31.44 -5.77 -0.62
CA ASP A 161 32.12 -7.04 -0.80
C ASP A 161 33.56 -6.79 -1.27
N SER A 162 34.54 -7.26 -0.50
CA SER A 162 35.96 -7.13 -0.83
C SER A 162 36.37 -7.88 -2.10
N LEU A 163 35.53 -8.80 -2.58
CA LEU A 163 35.76 -9.53 -3.82
C LEU A 163 35.28 -8.77 -5.06
N ALA A 164 34.56 -7.64 -4.92
CA ALA A 164 33.90 -6.90 -6.01
C ALA A 164 34.84 -6.11 -6.96
N LEU A 165 36.08 -6.57 -7.16
CA LEU A 165 37.05 -5.89 -8.03
C LEU A 165 36.60 -5.91 -9.50
N GLY A 166 36.68 -4.75 -10.15
CA GLY A 166 36.12 -4.47 -11.48
C GLY A 166 34.60 -4.29 -11.50
N GLY A 167 33.94 -4.34 -10.34
CA GLY A 167 32.53 -4.01 -10.22
C GLY A 167 32.27 -2.51 -10.42
N GLU A 168 31.13 -2.17 -11.03
CA GLU A 168 30.82 -0.78 -11.39
C GLU A 168 29.46 -0.32 -10.88
N HIS A 169 29.40 0.98 -10.62
CA HIS A 169 28.19 1.75 -10.40
C HIS A 169 28.12 2.86 -11.45
N ALA A 170 27.05 2.87 -12.25
CA ALA A 170 26.94 3.73 -13.42
C ALA A 170 25.60 4.46 -13.47
N SER A 171 25.55 5.62 -14.13
CA SER A 171 24.30 6.35 -14.41
C SER A 171 24.25 6.88 -15.85
N LYS A 172 23.08 6.75 -16.49
CA LYS A 172 22.76 7.43 -17.75
C LYS A 172 22.72 8.93 -17.51
N ILE A 173 23.56 9.68 -18.21
CA ILE A 173 23.58 11.14 -18.23
C ILE A 173 22.83 11.64 -19.46
N LEU A 174 21.88 12.54 -19.23
CA LEU A 174 21.07 13.12 -20.29
C LEU A 174 21.78 14.32 -20.92
N VAL A 175 21.92 14.27 -22.24
CA VAL A 175 22.43 15.36 -23.08
C VAL A 175 21.29 15.89 -23.95
N ARG A 176 20.87 17.13 -23.71
CA ARG A 176 19.76 17.77 -24.47
C ARG A 176 20.24 18.49 -25.73
N LYS A 177 21.47 19.02 -25.68
CA LYS A 177 22.13 19.79 -26.74
C LYS A 177 23.63 19.49 -26.66
N GLY A 178 24.19 18.94 -27.72
CA GLY A 178 25.63 18.69 -27.87
C GLY A 178 26.14 19.16 -29.25
N PRO A 179 27.41 18.89 -29.59
CA PRO A 179 28.40 18.12 -28.80
C PRO A 179 28.89 18.85 -27.54
N LEU A 180 29.19 18.08 -26.49
CA LEU A 180 29.71 18.55 -25.19
C LEU A 180 31.04 17.87 -24.87
N LYS A 181 32.05 18.66 -24.52
CA LYS A 181 33.28 18.18 -23.88
C LYS A 181 33.02 17.94 -22.40
N LEU A 182 33.45 16.81 -21.86
CA LEU A 182 33.39 16.53 -20.42
C LEU A 182 34.60 17.16 -19.72
N GLU A 183 34.35 18.04 -18.74
CA GLU A 183 35.41 18.73 -17.98
C GLU A 183 35.68 18.05 -16.64
N ASP A 184 34.64 17.66 -15.91
CA ASP A 184 34.79 16.88 -14.68
C ASP A 184 33.56 16.02 -14.41
N VAL A 185 33.72 15.04 -13.51
CA VAL A 185 32.62 14.34 -12.87
C VAL A 185 32.72 14.51 -11.35
N SER A 186 31.60 14.83 -10.73
CA SER A 186 31.47 15.02 -9.30
C SER A 186 30.34 14.16 -8.71
N PHE A 187 30.54 13.68 -7.49
CA PHE A 187 29.58 12.87 -6.76
C PHE A 187 29.77 13.03 -5.25
N ASN A 188 28.71 12.83 -4.47
CA ASN A 188 28.75 12.98 -3.03
C ASN A 188 28.91 11.63 -2.31
N ILE A 189 29.92 11.53 -1.45
CA ILE A 189 30.13 10.41 -0.54
C ILE A 189 29.38 10.68 0.76
N ILE A 190 28.53 9.74 1.16
CA ILE A 190 27.83 9.76 2.44
C ILE A 190 28.72 9.22 3.55
N ALA A 191 29.40 8.11 3.28
CA ALA A 191 30.30 7.45 4.21
C ALA A 191 31.32 6.62 3.43
N ASN A 192 32.57 6.64 3.87
CA ASN A 192 33.63 5.75 3.43
C ASN A 192 34.39 5.21 4.66
N ILE A 193 34.21 3.92 4.94
CA ILE A 193 34.84 3.22 6.07
C ILE A 193 36.14 2.50 5.66
N SER A 194 36.41 2.39 4.36
CA SER A 194 37.68 1.88 3.81
C SER A 194 38.81 2.85 4.13
N ASP A 195 40.06 2.40 4.17
CA ASP A 195 41.19 3.33 4.34
C ASP A 195 41.29 4.26 3.12
N SER A 196 41.39 3.67 1.94
CA SER A 196 41.15 4.35 0.68
C SER A 196 40.72 3.37 -0.42
N LEU A 197 40.16 3.89 -1.50
CA LEU A 197 39.70 3.09 -2.65
C LEU A 197 40.30 3.67 -3.93
N LEU A 198 40.92 2.85 -4.76
CA LEU A 198 41.28 3.24 -6.12
C LEU A 198 40.11 2.91 -7.04
N VAL A 199 39.62 3.93 -7.75
CA VAL A 199 38.54 3.79 -8.72
C VAL A 199 38.98 4.25 -10.11
N ARG A 200 38.32 3.72 -11.14
CA ARG A 200 38.40 4.21 -12.51
C ARG A 200 37.08 4.86 -12.93
N VAL A 201 37.15 5.97 -13.65
CA VAL A 201 36.00 6.56 -14.33
C VAL A 201 35.92 6.00 -15.76
N ASN A 202 34.78 5.40 -16.11
CA ASN A 202 34.50 4.98 -17.47
C ASN A 202 33.32 5.78 -18.05
N VAL A 203 33.39 6.10 -19.34
CA VAL A 203 32.32 6.72 -20.11
C VAL A 203 31.92 5.75 -21.20
N TYR A 204 30.63 5.45 -21.29
CA TYR A 204 30.08 4.51 -22.27
C TYR A 204 29.03 5.19 -23.14
N GLU A 205 28.92 4.72 -24.37
CA GLU A 205 27.71 4.92 -25.17
C GLU A 205 26.48 4.36 -24.44
N PHE A 206 25.31 4.96 -24.66
CA PHE A 206 24.06 4.42 -24.16
C PHE A 206 23.36 3.59 -25.26
N ASP A 207 23.39 2.27 -25.12
CA ASP A 207 22.95 1.33 -26.14
C ASP A 207 21.92 0.31 -25.61
N LYS A 208 20.76 0.17 -26.28
CA LYS A 208 19.67 -0.78 -25.97
C LYS A 208 19.23 -0.75 -24.51
N GLY A 209 19.06 0.46 -23.98
CA GLY A 209 18.66 0.64 -22.58
C GLY A 209 19.78 0.42 -21.56
N LEU A 210 21.00 0.06 -21.98
CA LEU A 210 22.12 -0.33 -21.12
C LEU A 210 23.42 0.42 -21.47
N PRO A 211 24.46 0.35 -20.63
CA PRO A 211 25.78 0.84 -21.00
C PRO A 211 26.38 -0.01 -22.13
N GLY A 212 26.78 0.63 -23.23
CA GLY A 212 27.30 0.00 -24.44
C GLY A 212 28.83 0.02 -24.52
N LYS A 213 29.38 0.47 -25.64
CA LYS A 213 30.82 0.57 -25.88
C LYS A 213 31.47 1.63 -24.97
N ASN A 214 32.63 1.31 -24.40
CA ASN A 214 33.44 2.28 -23.63
C ASN A 214 34.12 3.27 -24.59
N ILE A 215 33.89 4.56 -24.37
CA ILE A 215 34.40 5.70 -25.16
C ILE A 215 35.35 6.60 -24.35
N SER A 216 35.84 6.12 -23.19
CA SER A 216 36.90 6.79 -22.46
C SER A 216 38.20 6.81 -23.28
N ASN A 217 38.80 7.99 -23.43
CA ASN A 217 40.04 8.21 -24.18
C ASN A 217 41.31 8.08 -23.30
N GLY A 218 41.23 7.33 -22.21
CA GLY A 218 42.37 7.09 -21.31
C GLY A 218 41.99 6.34 -20.04
N ASN A 219 43.01 6.00 -19.23
CA ASN A 219 42.85 5.33 -17.94
C ASN A 219 42.64 6.36 -16.81
N ILE A 220 41.40 6.70 -16.52
CA ILE A 220 41.03 7.80 -15.60
C ILE A 220 40.99 7.28 -14.16
N LEU A 221 42.11 7.36 -13.46
CA LEU A 221 42.27 6.81 -12.11
C LEU A 221 42.10 7.87 -11.02
N TYR A 222 41.39 7.54 -9.94
CA TYR A 222 41.25 8.41 -8.78
C TYR A 222 41.28 7.61 -7.47
N THR A 223 42.01 8.10 -6.45
CA THR A 223 42.04 7.48 -5.12
C THR A 223 41.14 8.22 -4.13
N ILE A 224 40.06 7.58 -3.74
CA ILE A 224 39.11 8.09 -2.74
C ILE A 224 39.68 7.85 -1.33
N ARG A 225 40.12 8.93 -0.69
CA ARG A 225 40.55 8.93 0.74
C ARG A 225 39.54 9.58 1.67
N GLN A 226 38.64 10.38 1.11
CA GLN A 226 37.70 11.19 1.87
C GLN A 226 36.64 10.32 2.54
N ARG A 227 36.29 10.66 3.79
CA ARG A 227 35.28 9.94 4.59
C ARG A 227 33.83 10.30 4.22
N GLN A 228 33.60 11.55 3.84
CA GLN A 228 32.29 12.08 3.44
C GLN A 228 32.45 13.40 2.67
N GLY A 229 31.47 13.78 1.85
CA GLY A 229 31.42 15.02 1.08
C GLY A 229 31.57 14.81 -0.43
N THR A 230 31.53 15.91 -1.18
CA THR A 230 31.63 15.90 -2.65
C THR A 230 33.06 15.71 -3.12
N ILE A 231 33.25 14.76 -4.04
CA ILE A 231 34.48 14.56 -4.81
C ILE A 231 34.23 15.08 -6.23
N ALA A 232 35.26 15.69 -6.83
CA ALA A 232 35.31 16.01 -8.25
C ALA A 232 36.58 15.40 -8.86
N ILE A 233 36.43 14.74 -10.01
CA ILE A 233 37.49 14.11 -10.78
C ILE A 233 37.59 14.85 -12.11
N ASP A 234 38.77 15.42 -12.38
CA ASP A 234 39.06 16.15 -13.61
C ASP A 234 39.10 15.21 -14.82
N LEU A 235 38.25 15.49 -15.80
CA LEU A 235 38.13 14.78 -17.06
C LEU A 235 38.71 15.58 -18.24
N SER A 236 39.04 16.86 -18.04
CA SER A 236 39.53 17.76 -19.08
C SER A 236 40.77 17.25 -19.83
N PRO A 237 41.74 16.52 -19.21
CA PRO A 237 42.92 16.02 -19.93
C PRO A 237 42.61 14.91 -20.93
N TYR A 238 41.46 14.26 -20.81
CA TYR A 238 41.09 13.10 -21.63
C TYR A 238 40.30 13.47 -22.88
N ASN A 239 39.92 14.75 -23.06
CA ASN A 239 39.21 15.25 -24.24
C ASN A 239 38.02 14.37 -24.68
N ILE A 240 37.19 13.97 -23.72
CA ILE A 240 36.03 13.11 -23.98
C ILE A 240 34.89 13.99 -24.47
N VAL A 241 34.35 13.66 -25.65
CA VAL A 241 33.23 14.38 -26.26
C VAL A 241 32.03 13.46 -26.38
N VAL A 242 30.86 13.99 -26.03
CA VAL A 242 29.57 13.29 -26.13
C VAL A 242 28.58 14.17 -26.88
N ASP A 243 27.85 13.59 -27.82
CA ASP A 243 26.84 14.26 -28.65
C ASP A 243 25.40 13.85 -28.28
N SER A 244 25.26 12.78 -27.52
CA SER A 244 24.02 12.09 -27.17
C SER A 244 24.04 11.64 -25.71
N HIS A 245 22.95 11.01 -25.25
CA HIS A 245 22.92 10.43 -23.92
C HIS A 245 24.04 9.39 -23.77
N PHE A 246 24.75 9.43 -22.66
CA PHE A 246 25.87 8.53 -22.39
C PHE A 246 25.72 7.94 -20.98
N VAL A 247 26.56 6.99 -20.63
CA VAL A 247 26.65 6.46 -19.26
C VAL A 247 28.01 6.81 -18.69
N ILE A 248 28.04 7.32 -17.47
CA ILE A 248 29.28 7.44 -16.69
C ILE A 248 29.26 6.44 -15.55
N SER A 249 30.41 5.83 -15.27
CA SER A 249 30.54 4.88 -14.17
C SER A 249 31.78 5.14 -13.31
N LEU A 250 31.70 4.63 -12.09
CA LEU A 250 32.84 4.38 -11.22
C LEU A 250 33.06 2.88 -11.13
N GLU A 251 34.28 2.46 -11.40
CA GLU A 251 34.75 1.08 -11.32
C GLU A 251 35.70 0.93 -10.13
N LEU A 252 35.49 -0.11 -9.30
CA LEU A 252 36.36 -0.39 -8.16
C LEU A 252 37.59 -1.20 -8.59
N LEU A 253 38.79 -0.63 -8.47
CA LEU A 253 40.03 -1.30 -8.88
C LEU A 253 40.84 -1.88 -7.71
N LYS A 254 40.90 -1.18 -6.58
CA LYS A 254 41.67 -1.62 -5.41
C LYS A 254 41.13 -1.07 -4.11
N ILE A 255 41.22 -1.88 -3.05
CA ILE A 255 40.80 -1.54 -1.69
C ILE A 255 42.05 -1.50 -0.80
N TYR A 256 42.33 -0.36 -0.19
CA TYR A 256 43.38 -0.22 0.81
C TYR A 256 42.80 -0.45 2.22
N GLY A 257 43.55 -1.13 3.09
CA GLY A 257 43.13 -1.43 4.47
C GLY A 257 42.21 -2.65 4.64
N GLY A 258 41.97 -3.43 3.57
CA GLY A 258 41.37 -4.77 3.64
C GLY A 258 39.84 -4.84 3.88
N ARG A 259 39.15 -3.71 4.01
CA ARG A 259 37.68 -3.64 4.10
C ARG A 259 37.16 -2.59 3.15
N VAL A 260 36.14 -2.95 2.36
CA VAL A 260 35.42 -2.00 1.49
C VAL A 260 34.09 -1.61 2.11
N GLY A 261 33.82 -0.33 2.11
CA GLY A 261 32.52 0.22 2.46
C GLY A 261 32.46 1.69 2.09
N ILE A 262 31.83 1.98 0.96
CA ILE A 262 31.58 3.35 0.50
C ILE A 262 30.12 3.49 0.09
N GLY A 263 29.48 4.59 0.50
CA GLY A 263 28.13 4.97 0.09
C GLY A 263 28.16 6.25 -0.74
N ILE A 264 27.67 6.17 -1.98
CA ILE A 264 27.56 7.31 -2.91
C ILE A 264 26.09 7.74 -2.98
N SER A 265 25.82 9.03 -2.80
CA SER A 265 24.46 9.57 -2.78
C SER A 265 23.68 9.24 -4.05
N ALA A 266 22.42 8.85 -3.85
CA ALA A 266 21.45 8.58 -4.89
C ALA A 266 20.15 9.36 -4.63
N PHE A 267 19.24 9.36 -5.59
CA PHE A 267 17.91 9.98 -5.49
C PHE A 267 16.89 9.15 -6.29
N ASN A 268 15.61 9.52 -6.15
CA ASN A 268 14.50 8.78 -6.74
C ASN A 268 13.87 9.56 -7.91
N ASP A 269 14.15 9.14 -9.15
CA ASP A 269 13.67 9.80 -10.38
C ASP A 269 13.15 8.83 -11.46
N GLY A 270 13.01 7.55 -11.13
CA GLY A 270 12.58 6.52 -12.08
C GLY A 270 13.70 5.71 -12.73
N SER A 271 14.84 5.52 -12.05
CA SER A 271 15.91 4.52 -12.30
C SER A 271 16.73 4.66 -13.58
N ARG A 272 17.83 5.41 -13.45
CA ARG A 272 18.81 5.67 -14.51
C ARG A 272 20.18 5.10 -14.21
N SER A 273 20.31 4.28 -13.17
CA SER A 273 21.58 3.66 -12.80
C SER A 273 21.67 2.18 -13.12
N TYR A 274 22.89 1.74 -13.37
CA TYR A 274 23.27 0.39 -13.71
C TYR A 274 24.41 -0.07 -12.81
N THR A 275 24.52 -1.36 -12.59
CA THR A 275 25.61 -1.95 -11.83
C THR A 275 26.01 -3.28 -12.43
N ARG A 276 27.28 -3.63 -12.26
CA ARG A 276 27.81 -4.98 -12.47
C ARG A 276 28.70 -5.34 -11.29
N LEU A 277 28.65 -6.58 -10.81
CA LEU A 277 29.26 -6.92 -9.52
C LEU A 277 30.78 -7.08 -9.63
N LEU A 278 31.25 -7.64 -10.74
CA LEU A 278 32.65 -7.97 -10.99
C LEU A 278 33.06 -7.54 -12.40
N SER A 279 34.37 -7.57 -12.65
CA SER A 279 34.92 -7.31 -13.98
C SER A 279 34.27 -8.23 -15.03
N GLN A 280 33.83 -7.64 -16.14
CA GLN A 280 33.16 -8.31 -17.26
C GLN A 280 31.80 -8.97 -16.93
N ASP A 281 31.23 -8.77 -15.73
CA ASP A 281 29.86 -9.20 -15.41
C ASP A 281 28.82 -8.42 -16.23
N ARG A 282 27.64 -9.02 -16.40
CA ARG A 282 26.54 -8.42 -17.14
C ARG A 282 26.03 -7.16 -16.46
N TRP A 283 25.72 -6.14 -17.24
CA TRP A 283 25.05 -4.95 -16.73
C TRP A 283 23.65 -5.28 -16.21
N LYS A 284 23.34 -4.78 -15.02
CA LYS A 284 22.01 -4.89 -14.39
C LYS A 284 21.50 -3.50 -14.07
N ARG A 285 20.27 -3.18 -14.49
CA ARG A 285 19.59 -1.95 -14.09
C ARG A 285 19.31 -1.98 -12.58
N MET A 286 19.62 -0.90 -11.88
CA MET A 286 19.29 -0.76 -10.47
C MET A 286 17.77 -0.55 -10.29
N ARG A 287 17.23 -0.90 -9.10
CA ARG A 287 15.78 -0.89 -8.81
C ARG A 287 15.09 0.42 -9.21
N LYS A 288 13.79 0.35 -9.54
CA LYS A 288 13.01 1.52 -9.96
C LYS A 288 13.04 2.64 -8.92
N GLY A 289 13.32 3.87 -9.36
CA GLY A 289 13.43 5.02 -8.45
C GLY A 289 14.76 5.13 -7.70
N PHE A 290 15.84 4.65 -8.31
CA PHE A 290 17.18 4.75 -7.75
C PHE A 290 18.18 5.19 -8.82
N THR A 291 18.77 6.37 -8.64
CA THR A 291 19.80 6.92 -9.53
C THR A 291 20.95 7.48 -8.71
N ILE A 292 22.15 6.95 -8.93
CA ILE A 292 23.42 7.43 -8.36
C ILE A 292 23.74 8.79 -8.96
N ALA A 293 24.01 9.75 -8.09
CA ALA A 293 24.14 11.15 -8.48
C ALA A 293 25.56 11.48 -8.96
N PHE A 294 25.78 11.35 -10.26
CA PHE A 294 26.95 11.88 -10.97
C PHE A 294 26.58 13.21 -11.63
N ASN A 295 27.28 14.28 -11.26
CA ASN A 295 27.13 15.62 -11.79
C ASN A 295 28.38 16.02 -12.57
N LEU A 296 28.23 16.55 -13.78
CA LEU A 296 29.36 16.86 -14.64
C LEU A 296 29.32 18.32 -15.07
N ASN A 297 30.47 18.98 -15.04
CA ASN A 297 30.68 20.21 -15.80
C ASN A 297 31.13 19.86 -17.22
N THR A 298 30.66 20.62 -18.20
CA THR A 298 30.90 20.40 -19.62
C THR A 298 31.11 21.72 -20.34
N SER A 299 31.79 21.68 -21.48
CA SER A 299 31.97 22.83 -22.38
C SER A 299 31.39 22.54 -23.76
N GLU A 300 30.79 23.52 -24.41
CA GLU A 300 30.29 23.39 -25.79
C GLU A 300 31.42 23.39 -26.83
N ILE A 301 31.23 22.63 -27.90
CA ILE A 301 32.18 22.50 -29.02
C ILE A 301 31.52 23.00 -30.32
N GLU A 302 32.32 23.55 -31.25
CA GLU A 302 31.84 23.93 -32.59
C GLU A 302 31.48 22.70 -33.43
N LYS A 303 30.30 22.76 -34.07
CA LYS A 303 29.71 21.62 -34.76
C LYS A 303 30.49 21.22 -36.03
N GLU A 304 31.33 22.11 -36.56
CA GLU A 304 32.20 21.83 -37.70
C GLU A 304 33.40 20.91 -37.39
N ALA A 305 33.73 20.64 -36.12
CA ALA A 305 34.92 19.84 -35.75
C ALA A 305 34.66 18.32 -35.55
N LEU A 306 33.44 17.82 -35.75
CA LEU A 306 33.06 16.42 -35.45
C LEU A 306 32.19 15.77 -36.55
N ILE A 307 32.26 16.24 -37.79
CA ILE A 307 31.56 15.60 -38.91
C ILE A 307 32.37 14.40 -39.40
N ALA A 308 32.37 13.33 -38.61
CA ALA A 308 32.16 12.01 -39.17
C ALA A 308 30.70 11.67 -38.87
N GLU A 309 29.80 11.94 -39.82
CA GLU A 309 28.43 11.41 -39.75
C GLU A 309 28.54 9.91 -39.51
N THR A 310 28.27 9.47 -38.28
CA THR A 310 28.16 8.03 -38.01
C THR A 310 26.96 7.58 -38.84
N PRO A 311 27.13 6.70 -39.84
CA PRO A 311 26.02 6.33 -40.71
C PRO A 311 24.90 5.76 -39.84
N LEU A 312 23.69 6.29 -39.96
CA LEU A 312 22.52 5.74 -39.27
C LEU A 312 22.32 4.30 -39.72
N GLU A 313 22.57 3.34 -38.82
CA GLU A 313 22.37 1.93 -39.11
C GLU A 313 20.92 1.67 -39.49
N LEU A 314 20.73 1.17 -40.72
CA LEU A 314 19.44 0.74 -41.23
C LEU A 314 19.10 -0.65 -40.70
N ARG A 315 17.85 -0.82 -40.28
CA ARG A 315 17.29 -2.13 -39.91
C ARG A 315 16.91 -2.92 -41.15
N ASP A 316 17.04 -4.24 -41.03
CA ASP A 316 16.54 -5.17 -42.04
C ASP A 316 15.02 -5.06 -42.20
N LYS A 317 14.55 -5.36 -43.42
CA LYS A 317 13.11 -5.46 -43.70
C LYS A 317 12.52 -6.64 -42.92
N PRO A 318 11.44 -6.43 -42.12
CA PRO A 318 10.74 -7.55 -41.50
C PRO A 318 9.99 -8.38 -42.52
N ASN A 319 10.03 -9.70 -42.38
CA ASN A 319 9.11 -10.60 -43.11
C ASN A 319 7.71 -10.63 -42.47
N SER A 320 7.64 -10.45 -41.15
CA SER A 320 6.39 -10.40 -40.38
C SER A 320 6.47 -9.34 -39.28
N VAL A 321 5.37 -8.65 -39.01
CA VAL A 321 5.25 -7.64 -37.96
C VAL A 321 4.05 -7.96 -37.07
N MET A 322 4.25 -7.92 -35.76
CA MET A 322 3.13 -7.95 -34.80
C MET A 322 2.58 -6.53 -34.63
N LEU A 323 1.29 -6.36 -34.88
CA LEU A 323 0.55 -5.14 -34.58
C LEU A 323 -0.29 -5.36 -33.31
N LEU A 324 0.23 -4.88 -32.18
CA LEU A 324 -0.49 -4.84 -30.90
C LEU A 324 -1.31 -3.56 -30.84
N TRP A 325 -2.62 -3.71 -30.70
CA TRP A 325 -3.57 -2.60 -30.74
C TRP A 325 -4.37 -2.51 -29.45
N ASP A 326 -4.12 -1.45 -28.69
CA ASP A 326 -4.82 -1.19 -27.44
C ASP A 326 -6.27 -0.77 -27.74
N THR A 327 -7.23 -1.58 -27.26
CA THR A 327 -8.67 -1.36 -27.33
C THR A 327 -9.27 -0.97 -25.98
N SER A 328 -8.44 -0.59 -25.01
CA SER A 328 -8.92 -0.05 -23.73
C SER A 328 -9.64 1.29 -23.90
N LEU A 329 -10.44 1.65 -22.92
CA LEU A 329 -11.30 2.82 -22.96
C LEU A 329 -10.54 4.14 -23.08
N SER A 330 -9.32 4.24 -22.53
CA SER A 330 -8.46 5.43 -22.63
C SER A 330 -8.07 5.79 -24.06
N MET A 331 -8.05 4.79 -24.95
CA MET A 331 -7.68 4.96 -26.36
C MET A 331 -8.76 5.63 -27.19
N LYS A 332 -9.97 5.84 -26.66
CA LYS A 332 -11.04 6.57 -27.39
C LYS A 332 -10.66 8.00 -27.79
N GLN A 333 -9.81 8.66 -27.00
CA GLN A 333 -9.40 10.04 -27.25
C GLN A 333 -8.16 10.18 -28.14
N ARG A 334 -7.66 9.08 -28.72
CA ARG A 334 -6.51 9.12 -29.62
C ARG A 334 -6.85 9.80 -30.95
N ASP A 335 -5.84 10.36 -31.60
CA ASP A 335 -5.94 10.79 -33.00
C ASP A 335 -5.81 9.56 -33.94
N LEU A 336 -6.93 8.86 -34.14
CA LEU A 336 -6.97 7.66 -34.97
C LEU A 336 -6.55 7.94 -36.42
N GLU A 337 -7.01 9.04 -37.01
CA GLU A 337 -6.65 9.38 -38.39
C GLU A 337 -5.15 9.57 -38.56
N LYS A 338 -4.47 10.17 -37.57
CA LYS A 338 -3.01 10.31 -37.58
C LYS A 338 -2.28 8.97 -37.44
N GLU A 339 -2.76 8.07 -36.57
CA GLU A 339 -2.25 6.71 -36.44
C GLU A 339 -2.45 5.88 -37.74
N LEU A 340 -3.61 6.00 -38.40
CA LEU A 340 -3.86 5.36 -39.69
C LEU A 340 -2.96 5.94 -40.80
N ARG A 341 -2.71 7.25 -40.82
CA ARG A 341 -1.78 7.88 -41.78
C ARG A 341 -0.34 7.41 -41.58
N PHE A 342 0.07 7.18 -40.34
CA PHE A 342 1.36 6.55 -40.05
C PHE A 342 1.42 5.13 -40.64
N LEU A 343 0.38 4.31 -40.41
CA LEU A 343 0.30 2.96 -40.98
C LEU A 343 0.25 2.96 -42.51
N ASP A 344 -0.48 3.91 -43.13
CA ASP A 344 -0.47 4.11 -44.58
C ASP A 344 0.96 4.30 -45.10
N ASN A 345 1.77 5.14 -44.43
CA ASN A 345 3.17 5.34 -44.82
C ASN A 345 4.04 4.12 -44.51
N TYR A 346 3.82 3.46 -43.37
CA TYR A 346 4.58 2.28 -42.95
C TYR A 346 4.42 1.13 -43.95
N PHE A 347 3.18 0.78 -44.31
CA PHE A 347 2.90 -0.32 -45.23
C PHE A 347 3.28 -0.01 -46.68
N ASN A 348 3.16 1.25 -47.12
CA ASN A 348 3.68 1.69 -48.42
C ASN A 348 5.21 1.61 -48.52
N THR A 349 5.90 1.76 -47.39
CA THR A 349 7.37 1.72 -47.30
C THR A 349 7.91 0.30 -47.28
N TRP A 350 7.38 -0.56 -46.41
CA TRP A 350 7.92 -1.91 -46.27
C TRP A 350 7.44 -2.86 -47.37
N ARG A 351 6.15 -2.79 -47.74
CA ARG A 351 5.45 -3.64 -48.73
C ARG A 351 5.63 -5.14 -48.52
N ASP A 352 4.71 -5.98 -48.98
CA ASP A 352 4.90 -7.44 -49.04
C ASP A 352 5.38 -8.04 -47.70
N ILE A 353 4.60 -7.79 -46.65
CA ILE A 353 4.85 -8.29 -45.29
C ILE A 353 3.60 -8.95 -44.71
N GLU A 354 3.79 -9.95 -43.84
CA GLU A 354 2.70 -10.47 -43.01
C GLU A 354 2.51 -9.57 -41.78
N VAL A 355 1.27 -9.16 -41.52
CA VAL A 355 0.90 -8.45 -40.29
C VAL A 355 0.06 -9.36 -39.42
N VAL A 356 0.59 -9.71 -38.25
CA VAL A 356 -0.17 -10.41 -37.20
C VAL A 356 -0.81 -9.34 -36.32
N PHE A 357 -2.11 -9.13 -36.49
CA PHE A 357 -2.89 -8.21 -35.67
C PHE A 357 -3.38 -8.90 -34.41
N GLN A 358 -3.16 -8.27 -33.26
CA GLN A 358 -3.76 -8.67 -32.01
C GLN A 358 -4.26 -7.44 -31.22
N PRO A 359 -5.59 -7.28 -31.10
CA PRO A 359 -6.15 -6.28 -30.19
C PRO A 359 -6.02 -6.75 -28.75
N PHE A 360 -5.93 -5.81 -27.82
CA PHE A 360 -5.90 -6.12 -26.40
C PHE A 360 -6.52 -5.00 -25.57
N ALA A 361 -7.18 -5.39 -24.48
CA ALA A 361 -7.61 -4.50 -23.42
C ALA A 361 -7.40 -5.25 -22.10
N TYR A 362 -8.49 -5.62 -21.42
CA TYR A 362 -8.38 -6.44 -20.21
C TYR A 362 -7.89 -7.86 -20.53
N HIS A 363 -8.25 -8.36 -21.72
CA HIS A 363 -7.80 -9.64 -22.26
C HIS A 363 -7.14 -9.47 -23.64
N LEU A 364 -6.43 -10.51 -24.08
CA LEU A 364 -5.98 -10.61 -25.47
C LEU A 364 -7.15 -10.97 -26.37
N GLY A 365 -7.40 -10.13 -27.38
CA GLY A 365 -8.36 -10.44 -28.42
C GLY A 365 -7.83 -11.48 -29.41
N LYS A 366 -8.73 -11.95 -30.29
CA LYS A 366 -8.40 -12.98 -31.28
C LYS A 366 -7.34 -12.49 -32.27
N LYS A 367 -6.24 -13.24 -32.39
CA LYS A 367 -5.19 -13.01 -33.41
C LYS A 367 -5.76 -13.18 -34.82
N LYS A 368 -5.37 -12.28 -35.74
CA LYS A 368 -5.67 -12.38 -37.16
C LYS A 368 -4.42 -12.02 -37.97
N SER A 369 -4.08 -12.83 -38.97
CA SER A 369 -3.02 -12.50 -39.92
C SER A 369 -3.60 -11.80 -41.14
N PHE A 370 -2.88 -10.79 -41.63
CA PHE A 370 -3.19 -10.05 -42.85
C PHE A 370 -1.95 -10.06 -43.74
N GLN A 371 -2.11 -10.41 -45.00
CA GLN A 371 -1.04 -10.28 -45.99
C GLN A 371 -1.13 -8.90 -46.63
N ILE A 372 -0.06 -8.12 -46.54
CA ILE A 372 0.02 -6.77 -47.10
C ILE A 372 0.81 -6.83 -48.39
N GLU A 373 0.12 -6.77 -49.53
CA GLU A 373 0.74 -6.85 -50.86
C GLU A 373 0.77 -5.47 -51.51
N ASN A 374 1.94 -5.06 -52.00
CA ASN A 374 2.15 -3.75 -52.62
C ASN A 374 1.63 -2.56 -51.78
N GLY A 375 1.70 -2.68 -50.44
CA GLY A 375 1.23 -1.68 -49.49
C GLY A 375 -0.28 -1.65 -49.24
N ASN A 376 -1.08 -2.53 -49.87
CA ASN A 376 -2.52 -2.59 -49.65
C ASN A 376 -2.85 -3.28 -48.31
N TRP A 377 -3.45 -2.53 -47.40
CA TRP A 377 -3.83 -2.98 -46.06
C TRP A 377 -5.30 -2.69 -45.71
N GLU A 378 -6.15 -2.47 -46.72
CA GLU A 378 -7.54 -1.99 -46.53
C GLU A 378 -8.36 -2.91 -45.61
N ALA A 379 -8.19 -4.23 -45.71
CA ALA A 379 -8.85 -5.19 -44.83
C ALA A 379 -8.50 -4.98 -43.35
N LEU A 380 -7.22 -4.74 -43.04
CA LEU A 380 -6.78 -4.41 -41.68
C LEU A 380 -7.28 -3.03 -41.26
N LYS A 381 -7.25 -2.03 -42.16
CA LYS A 381 -7.74 -0.66 -41.91
C LYS A 381 -9.19 -0.64 -41.45
N GLN A 382 -10.06 -1.42 -42.08
CA GLN A 382 -11.47 -1.55 -41.70
C GLN A 382 -11.64 -2.21 -40.32
N VAL A 383 -10.81 -3.20 -39.98
CA VAL A 383 -10.81 -3.81 -38.64
C VAL A 383 -10.41 -2.79 -37.57
N LEU A 384 -9.41 -1.94 -37.82
CA LEU A 384 -9.01 -0.90 -36.86
C LEU A 384 -10.10 0.17 -36.68
N LYS A 385 -10.78 0.59 -37.75
CA LYS A 385 -11.87 1.59 -37.71
C LYS A 385 -13.13 1.09 -36.99
N SER A 386 -13.41 -0.21 -37.09
CA SER A 386 -14.59 -0.85 -36.47
C SER A 386 -14.35 -1.36 -35.05
N SER A 387 -13.14 -1.19 -34.51
CA SER A 387 -12.77 -1.67 -33.18
C SER A 387 -13.58 -0.98 -32.08
N THR A 388 -14.09 -1.75 -31.12
CA THR A 388 -14.79 -1.22 -29.94
C THR A 388 -13.78 -0.96 -28.83
N TYR A 389 -13.96 0.17 -28.12
CA TYR A 389 -13.09 0.58 -27.02
C TYR A 389 -13.83 0.46 -25.69
N ASP A 390 -13.35 -0.43 -24.83
CA ASP A 390 -13.89 -0.66 -23.49
C ASP A 390 -12.86 -1.31 -22.55
N GLY A 391 -13.12 -1.21 -21.25
CA GLY A 391 -12.26 -1.78 -20.21
C GLY A 391 -10.92 -1.07 -20.04
N ALA A 392 -10.15 -1.57 -19.07
CA ALA A 392 -8.76 -1.20 -18.81
C ALA A 392 -7.82 -2.27 -19.33
N VAL A 393 -6.52 -1.96 -19.40
CA VAL A 393 -5.50 -2.97 -19.68
C VAL A 393 -5.25 -3.85 -18.45
N GLY A 394 -5.40 -5.17 -18.60
CA GLY A 394 -5.25 -6.13 -17.50
C GLY A 394 -3.79 -6.25 -17.02
N ASN A 395 -3.58 -6.38 -15.71
CA ASN A 395 -2.23 -6.35 -15.12
C ASN A 395 -1.34 -7.54 -15.58
N LYS A 396 -1.95 -8.70 -15.82
CA LYS A 396 -1.23 -9.92 -16.26
C LYS A 396 -1.02 -10.02 -17.77
N LEU A 397 -1.60 -9.11 -18.56
CA LEU A 397 -1.64 -9.21 -20.01
C LEU A 397 -0.25 -9.38 -20.64
N TRP A 398 0.74 -8.65 -20.12
CA TRP A 398 2.10 -8.64 -20.62
C TRP A 398 2.78 -10.00 -20.58
N LYS A 399 2.45 -10.84 -19.59
CA LYS A 399 2.99 -12.20 -19.45
C LYS A 399 2.44 -13.17 -20.50
N LEU A 400 1.32 -12.82 -21.13
CA LEU A 400 0.65 -13.66 -22.13
C LEU A 400 1.08 -13.34 -23.57
N LEU A 401 1.69 -12.16 -23.78
CA LEU A 401 2.18 -11.75 -25.08
C LEU A 401 3.43 -12.56 -25.45
N LYS A 402 3.50 -12.99 -26.71
CA LYS A 402 4.68 -13.66 -27.25
C LYS A 402 5.53 -12.63 -28.00
N PRO A 403 6.86 -12.59 -27.79
CA PRO A 403 7.74 -11.68 -28.51
C PRO A 403 7.72 -11.96 -30.02
N TYR A 404 7.83 -10.89 -30.81
CA TYR A 404 8.03 -10.94 -32.27
C TYR A 404 9.25 -10.11 -32.61
N GLN A 405 9.95 -10.50 -33.69
CA GLN A 405 11.16 -9.81 -34.15
C GLN A 405 10.93 -8.30 -34.25
N HIS A 406 9.86 -7.88 -34.92
CA HIS A 406 9.38 -6.48 -34.95
C HIS A 406 7.94 -6.40 -34.44
N THR A 407 7.71 -5.51 -33.48
CA THR A 407 6.38 -5.27 -32.88
C THR A 407 6.06 -3.79 -32.88
N LEU A 408 4.87 -3.45 -33.39
CA LEU A 408 4.28 -2.12 -33.30
C LEU A 408 3.21 -2.14 -32.20
N LEU A 409 3.45 -1.41 -31.11
CA LEU A 409 2.55 -1.30 -29.97
C LEU A 409 1.87 0.07 -29.96
N PHE A 410 0.59 0.08 -30.37
CA PHE A 410 -0.26 1.28 -30.34
C PHE A 410 -1.03 1.35 -29.03
N THR A 411 -0.67 2.30 -28.17
CA THR A 411 -1.24 2.44 -26.81
C THR A 411 -0.92 3.82 -26.23
N ASP A 412 -1.66 4.24 -25.19
CA ASP A 412 -1.34 5.41 -24.40
C ASP A 412 -0.53 5.09 -23.14
N GLY A 413 -0.28 3.80 -22.84
CA GLY A 413 0.52 3.35 -21.71
C GLY A 413 -0.05 3.74 -20.35
N LYS A 414 -1.32 4.16 -20.26
CA LYS A 414 -1.99 4.39 -18.99
C LYS A 414 -2.35 3.07 -18.33
N HIS A 415 -2.34 3.06 -17.01
CA HIS A 415 -2.62 1.88 -16.18
C HIS A 415 -1.69 0.67 -16.40
N PHE A 416 -0.65 0.81 -17.22
CA PHE A 416 0.37 -0.21 -17.36
C PHE A 416 1.15 -0.38 -16.04
N PRO A 417 1.53 -1.60 -15.68
CA PRO A 417 2.40 -1.84 -14.55
C PRO A 417 3.76 -1.19 -14.76
N ALA A 418 4.42 -0.83 -13.67
CA ALA A 418 5.67 -0.08 -13.71
C ALA A 418 6.85 -0.85 -14.33
N ASP A 419 6.73 -2.17 -14.41
CA ASP A 419 7.68 -3.14 -14.97
C ASP A 419 7.16 -3.80 -16.25
N ALA A 420 6.17 -3.18 -16.91
CA ALA A 420 5.66 -3.64 -18.20
C ALA A 420 6.82 -3.92 -19.18
N THR A 421 6.76 -5.07 -19.86
CA THR A 421 7.64 -5.53 -20.95
C THR A 421 9.08 -5.93 -20.60
N LYS A 422 9.52 -5.96 -19.34
CA LYS A 422 10.94 -6.23 -18.95
C LYS A 422 11.62 -7.46 -19.58
N ASP A 423 10.86 -8.45 -20.07
CA ASP A 423 11.37 -9.70 -20.66
C ASP A 423 11.03 -9.86 -22.17
N TRP A 424 10.89 -8.76 -22.91
CA TRP A 424 10.55 -8.82 -24.34
C TRP A 424 11.77 -9.07 -25.24
N ASP A 425 11.78 -10.19 -25.96
CA ASP A 425 12.86 -10.58 -26.88
C ASP A 425 12.51 -10.19 -28.34
N GLY A 426 12.81 -8.94 -28.71
CA GLY A 426 12.54 -8.40 -30.04
C GLY A 426 12.53 -6.87 -30.08
N THR A 427 12.48 -6.29 -31.28
CA THR A 427 12.37 -4.83 -31.45
C THR A 427 10.93 -4.38 -31.22
N LEU A 428 10.71 -3.58 -30.18
CA LEU A 428 9.39 -3.06 -29.82
C LEU A 428 9.33 -1.55 -30.06
N PHE A 429 8.48 -1.13 -31.00
CA PHE A 429 8.17 0.27 -31.23
C PHE A 429 6.88 0.61 -30.48
N THR A 430 6.90 1.70 -29.71
CA THR A 430 5.68 2.24 -29.11
C THR A 430 5.19 3.40 -29.96
N ILE A 431 3.90 3.43 -30.26
CA ILE A 431 3.26 4.44 -31.11
C ILE A 431 2.05 4.99 -30.39
N ASN A 432 1.88 6.31 -30.43
CA ASN A 432 0.79 6.95 -29.74
C ASN A 432 0.41 8.28 -30.39
N GLY A 433 -0.89 8.49 -30.61
CA GLY A 433 -1.47 9.77 -31.01
C GLY A 433 -2.27 10.49 -29.90
N ASN A 434 -2.08 10.16 -28.62
CA ASN A 434 -2.84 10.75 -27.50
C ASN A 434 -1.96 11.68 -26.65
N ALA A 435 -2.32 12.97 -26.57
CA ALA A 435 -1.57 13.99 -25.81
C ALA A 435 -1.46 13.73 -24.30
N THR A 436 -2.33 12.88 -23.74
CA THR A 436 -2.36 12.54 -22.31
C THR A 436 -1.69 11.21 -21.99
N ALA A 437 -1.02 10.60 -22.97
CA ALA A 437 -0.36 9.32 -22.80
C ALA A 437 0.78 9.38 -21.78
N ASN A 438 1.13 8.21 -21.24
CA ASN A 438 2.32 8.04 -20.41
C ASN A 438 3.59 8.00 -21.27
N HIS A 439 3.89 9.12 -21.92
CA HIS A 439 4.99 9.26 -22.88
C HIS A 439 6.35 8.82 -22.32
N LYS A 440 6.59 9.05 -21.02
CA LYS A 440 7.82 8.59 -20.35
C LYS A 440 7.92 7.06 -20.38
N LEU A 441 6.86 6.37 -19.96
CA LEU A 441 6.83 4.91 -19.93
C LEU A 441 6.94 4.33 -21.35
N LEU A 442 6.22 4.87 -22.32
CA LEU A 442 6.26 4.38 -23.71
C LEU A 442 7.67 4.50 -24.31
N LYS A 443 8.36 5.59 -24.01
CA LYS A 443 9.77 5.77 -24.38
C LYS A 443 10.68 4.75 -23.71
N GLU A 444 10.57 4.58 -22.40
CA GLU A 444 11.35 3.59 -21.64
C GLU A 444 11.15 2.18 -22.22
N ILE A 445 9.91 1.78 -22.48
CA ILE A 445 9.56 0.49 -23.07
C ILE A 445 10.21 0.30 -24.45
N ALA A 446 10.14 1.29 -25.34
CA ALA A 446 10.72 1.15 -26.67
C ALA A 446 12.26 1.10 -26.63
N GLU A 447 12.91 1.97 -25.85
CA GLU A 447 14.36 2.03 -25.73
C GLU A 447 14.95 0.75 -25.12
N ASP A 448 14.31 0.21 -24.07
CA ASP A 448 14.73 -1.02 -23.40
C ASP A 448 14.65 -2.25 -24.31
N HIS A 449 13.83 -2.18 -25.37
CA HIS A 449 13.63 -3.26 -26.35
C HIS A 449 14.14 -2.87 -27.74
N GLY A 450 15.14 -1.98 -27.79
CA GLY A 450 15.86 -1.66 -29.00
C GLY A 450 15.02 -1.03 -30.12
N GLY A 451 13.80 -0.56 -29.84
CA GLY A 451 12.94 0.18 -30.74
C GLY A 451 12.88 1.67 -30.42
N ASN A 452 11.94 2.36 -31.05
CA ASN A 452 11.75 3.80 -30.91
C ASN A 452 10.34 4.15 -30.46
N TYR A 453 10.22 5.18 -29.62
CA TYR A 453 8.93 5.78 -29.31
C TYR A 453 8.55 6.82 -30.36
N ILE A 454 7.40 6.59 -30.99
CA ILE A 454 6.86 7.40 -32.07
C ILE A 454 5.68 8.18 -31.51
N ASN A 455 5.97 9.38 -30.99
CA ASN A 455 4.95 10.30 -30.51
C ASN A 455 4.33 11.06 -31.69
N LEU A 456 3.20 10.57 -32.16
CA LEU A 456 2.48 11.19 -33.27
C LEU A 456 1.82 12.50 -32.87
N GLU A 457 1.63 12.83 -31.59
CA GLU A 457 1.18 14.18 -31.20
C GLU A 457 2.20 15.25 -31.64
N LYS A 458 3.50 14.95 -31.55
CA LYS A 458 4.59 15.87 -31.91
C LYS A 458 5.12 15.71 -33.34
N LEU A 459 4.77 14.62 -34.02
CA LEU A 459 5.28 14.29 -35.35
C LEU A 459 4.19 14.41 -36.41
N ASP A 460 4.24 15.48 -37.21
CA ASP A 460 3.31 15.68 -38.34
C ASP A 460 3.79 15.06 -39.65
N ASN A 461 5.11 14.91 -39.82
CA ASN A 461 5.69 14.29 -41.01
C ASN A 461 5.74 12.76 -40.85
N MET A 462 4.81 12.06 -41.52
CA MET A 462 4.69 10.60 -41.42
C MET A 462 5.85 9.85 -42.06
N ALA A 463 6.49 10.40 -43.09
CA ALA A 463 7.70 9.78 -43.67
C ALA A 463 8.85 9.81 -42.65
N LEU A 464 9.00 10.91 -41.91
CA LEU A 464 9.95 11.00 -40.80
C LEU A 464 9.57 10.03 -39.67
N ALA A 465 8.29 9.94 -39.30
CA ALA A 465 7.83 9.00 -38.28
C ALA A 465 8.14 7.54 -38.66
N VAL A 466 7.97 7.16 -39.93
CA VAL A 466 8.34 5.81 -40.42
C VAL A 466 9.86 5.59 -40.36
N ASN A 467 10.70 6.62 -40.53
CA ASN A 467 12.15 6.46 -40.39
C ASN A 467 12.56 5.99 -38.98
N PHE A 468 11.82 6.33 -37.91
CA PHE A 468 12.05 5.78 -36.57
C PHE A 468 11.84 4.25 -36.51
N THR A 469 11.15 3.65 -37.48
CA THR A 469 11.05 2.18 -37.60
C THR A 469 12.13 1.56 -38.48
N LYS A 470 12.75 2.36 -39.36
CA LYS A 470 13.80 1.91 -40.29
C LYS A 470 15.19 2.07 -39.72
N GLN A 471 15.38 3.08 -38.88
CA GLN A 471 16.66 3.48 -38.33
C GLN A 471 16.52 3.55 -36.83
N ARG A 472 17.61 3.31 -36.14
CA ARG A 472 17.67 3.59 -34.72
C ARG A 472 17.97 5.06 -34.52
N ILE A 473 16.93 5.83 -34.18
CA ILE A 473 17.05 7.27 -33.96
C ILE A 473 17.10 7.52 -32.46
N VAL A 474 18.15 8.17 -31.93
CA VAL A 474 18.18 8.50 -30.51
C VAL A 474 17.21 9.67 -30.27
N ASP A 475 16.13 9.42 -29.53
CA ASP A 475 15.23 10.47 -29.10
C ASP A 475 15.81 11.17 -27.86
N ASN A 476 16.24 12.42 -28.00
CA ASN A 476 16.77 13.24 -26.90
C ASN A 476 15.69 14.06 -26.17
N LEU A 477 14.40 13.92 -26.54
CA LEU A 477 13.30 14.66 -25.91
C LEU A 477 13.00 14.13 -24.51
N GLU A 478 12.85 15.05 -23.55
CA GLU A 478 12.37 14.68 -22.22
C GLU A 478 10.84 14.65 -22.20
N TYR A 479 10.30 13.48 -21.92
CA TYR A 479 8.90 13.34 -21.52
C TYR A 479 8.84 13.36 -19.99
N THR A 480 8.47 14.50 -19.43
CA THR A 480 8.20 14.56 -17.99
C THR A 480 6.84 13.92 -17.74
N THR A 481 6.77 13.04 -16.74
CA THR A 481 5.47 12.77 -16.11
C THR A 481 5.06 14.11 -15.51
N ARG A 482 4.10 14.82 -16.12
CA ARG A 482 3.35 15.80 -15.35
C ARG A 482 2.71 14.99 -14.23
N GLN A 483 3.32 14.98 -13.05
CA GLN A 483 2.52 14.82 -11.84
C GLN A 483 1.51 15.94 -11.97
N GLN A 484 0.25 15.59 -12.25
CA GLN A 484 -0.85 16.52 -12.16
C GLN A 484 -0.75 17.12 -10.76
N THR A 485 -0.24 18.35 -10.69
CA THR A 485 -0.59 19.24 -9.61
C THR A 485 -2.11 19.23 -9.58
N SER A 486 -2.65 18.89 -8.42
CA SER A 486 -4.08 18.73 -8.18
C SER A 486 -4.83 19.92 -8.77
N LYS A 487 -5.50 19.70 -9.91
CA LYS A 487 -6.18 20.78 -10.63
C LYS A 487 -7.38 21.21 -9.79
N LEU A 488 -7.36 22.45 -9.32
CA LEU A 488 -8.51 23.04 -8.64
C LEU A 488 -9.72 23.02 -9.57
N SER A 489 -10.80 22.43 -9.07
CA SER A 489 -12.08 22.35 -9.75
C SER A 489 -13.13 23.11 -8.95
N GLU A 490 -14.16 23.62 -9.64
CA GLU A 490 -15.30 24.21 -8.96
C GLU A 490 -16.14 23.08 -8.35
N VAL A 491 -16.25 23.08 -7.02
CA VAL A 491 -17.03 22.13 -6.23
C VAL A 491 -18.32 22.82 -5.82
N LYS A 492 -19.45 22.27 -6.22
CA LYS A 492 -20.78 22.77 -5.87
C LYS A 492 -21.44 21.83 -4.88
N GLY A 493 -22.31 22.36 -4.03
CA GLY A 493 -23.08 21.53 -3.12
C GLY A 493 -24.21 22.28 -2.44
N SER A 494 -24.98 21.56 -1.61
CA SER A 494 -26.01 22.07 -0.72
C SER A 494 -25.75 21.62 0.71
N VAL A 495 -26.19 22.38 1.71
CA VAL A 495 -26.14 22.02 3.13
C VAL A 495 -27.55 22.06 3.71
N GLY A 496 -27.92 21.06 4.52
CA GLY A 496 -29.24 20.96 5.15
C GLY A 496 -29.24 20.09 6.41
N ASP A 497 -30.41 19.81 6.97
CA ASP A 497 -30.58 19.00 8.19
C ASP A 497 -31.53 17.80 8.02
N LEU A 498 -31.35 17.09 6.90
CA LEU A 498 -32.22 16.04 6.34
C LEU A 498 -33.47 16.60 5.66
N ASP A 499 -34.25 17.43 6.36
CA ASP A 499 -35.55 17.92 5.90
C ASP A 499 -35.51 19.37 5.38
N TYR A 500 -34.60 20.22 5.88
CA TYR A 500 -34.53 21.64 5.51
C TYR A 500 -33.13 22.07 5.03
N PRO A 501 -33.03 22.97 4.04
CA PRO A 501 -31.76 23.59 3.65
C PRO A 501 -31.26 24.59 4.71
N LEU A 502 -29.95 24.69 4.88
CA LEU A 502 -29.28 25.57 5.84
C LEU A 502 -28.53 26.69 5.12
N ALA A 503 -29.04 27.92 5.27
CA ALA A 503 -28.43 29.13 4.73
C ALA A 503 -27.32 29.67 5.63
N ASN A 504 -26.33 30.38 5.06
CA ASN A 504 -25.20 31.02 5.75
C ASN A 504 -24.20 30.08 6.47
N VAL A 505 -24.19 28.80 6.14
CA VAL A 505 -23.15 27.85 6.58
C VAL A 505 -21.81 28.29 6.01
N LEU A 506 -20.80 28.45 6.88
CA LEU A 506 -19.44 28.74 6.45
C LEU A 506 -18.81 27.45 5.91
N VAL A 507 -18.38 27.49 4.65
CA VAL A 507 -17.70 26.40 3.96
C VAL A 507 -16.25 26.82 3.71
N LYS A 508 -15.28 26.13 4.31
CA LYS A 508 -13.87 26.48 4.22
C LYS A 508 -13.03 25.29 3.76
N VAL A 509 -12.11 25.49 2.82
CA VAL A 509 -11.11 24.46 2.51
C VAL A 509 -10.07 24.46 3.62
N ARG A 510 -9.95 23.33 4.33
CA ARG A 510 -9.07 23.15 5.49
C ARG A 510 -7.64 23.56 5.17
N ASP A 511 -6.99 24.21 6.14
CA ASP A 511 -5.60 24.70 6.06
C ASP A 511 -5.34 25.72 4.94
N THR A 512 -6.39 26.37 4.41
CA THR A 512 -6.26 27.45 3.43
C THR A 512 -7.22 28.60 3.71
N ASP A 513 -7.01 29.73 3.03
CA ASP A 513 -7.87 30.92 3.12
C ASP A 513 -9.06 30.88 2.15
N ARG A 514 -9.32 29.75 1.48
CA ARG A 514 -10.44 29.60 0.55
C ARG A 514 -11.70 29.25 1.31
N GLU A 515 -12.68 30.14 1.28
CA GLU A 515 -13.96 29.97 1.94
C GLU A 515 -15.13 30.54 1.11
N THR A 516 -16.32 30.05 1.38
CA THR A 516 -17.59 30.53 0.83
C THR A 516 -18.69 30.35 1.87
N ARG A 517 -19.91 30.81 1.58
CA ARG A 517 -21.09 30.58 2.43
C ARG A 517 -22.24 30.02 1.61
N THR A 518 -23.09 29.24 2.25
CA THR A 518 -24.31 28.76 1.61
C THR A 518 -25.33 29.87 1.42
N ASP A 519 -26.06 29.84 0.30
CA ASP A 519 -27.15 30.75 0.01
C ASP A 519 -28.46 30.37 0.73
N THR A 520 -29.57 31.05 0.43
CA THR A 520 -30.88 30.81 1.06
C THR A 520 -31.46 29.42 0.79
N ASN A 521 -31.02 28.75 -0.27
CA ASN A 521 -31.41 27.38 -0.62
C ASN A 521 -30.42 26.35 -0.05
N GLY A 522 -29.43 26.81 0.71
CA GLY A 522 -28.36 25.99 1.27
C GLY A 522 -27.24 25.70 0.28
N ASP A 523 -27.24 26.28 -0.93
CA ASP A 523 -26.27 25.96 -1.98
C ASP A 523 -24.95 26.73 -1.81
N PHE A 524 -23.81 26.10 -2.15
CA PHE A 524 -22.48 26.69 -2.16
C PHE A 524 -21.67 26.32 -3.41
N SER A 525 -20.68 27.15 -3.73
CA SER A 525 -19.64 26.87 -4.74
C SER A 525 -18.27 27.30 -4.22
N ILE A 526 -17.28 26.40 -4.29
CA ILE A 526 -15.91 26.65 -3.81
C ILE A 526 -14.87 25.97 -4.70
N LYS A 527 -13.71 26.58 -4.90
CA LYS A 527 -12.60 25.98 -5.68
C LYS A 527 -11.74 25.09 -4.81
N ALA A 528 -11.76 23.78 -5.07
CA ALA A 528 -10.97 22.80 -4.33
C ALA A 528 -10.44 21.67 -5.23
N SER A 529 -9.40 20.99 -4.77
CA SER A 529 -8.80 19.81 -5.39
C SER A 529 -9.44 18.53 -4.87
N ASN A 530 -9.42 17.46 -5.68
CA ASN A 530 -9.83 16.14 -5.24
C ASN A 530 -9.00 15.70 -4.01
N GLY A 531 -9.66 15.25 -2.95
CA GLY A 531 -9.02 14.84 -1.70
C GLY A 531 -8.77 15.94 -0.66
N GLU A 532 -8.95 17.23 -1.01
CA GLU A 532 -8.98 18.32 -0.01
C GLU A 532 -10.20 18.19 0.91
N ILE A 533 -10.18 18.83 2.08
CA ILE A 533 -11.28 18.76 3.05
C ILE A 533 -12.02 20.09 3.07
N LEU A 534 -13.35 20.05 2.96
CA LEU A 534 -14.22 21.18 3.25
C LEU A 534 -14.75 21.06 4.67
N ASP A 535 -14.52 22.08 5.48
CA ASP A 535 -15.08 22.27 6.80
C ASP A 535 -16.34 23.13 6.73
N PHE A 536 -17.41 22.65 7.36
CA PHE A 536 -18.71 23.29 7.45
C PHE A 536 -18.97 23.69 8.89
N SER A 537 -19.24 24.97 9.10
CA SER A 537 -19.57 25.48 10.43
C SER A 537 -20.82 26.35 10.40
N TYR A 538 -21.70 26.11 11.36
CA TYR A 538 -22.95 26.81 11.54
C TYR A 538 -23.30 26.88 13.02
N PRO A 539 -23.83 28.02 13.52
CA PRO A 539 -24.22 28.12 14.93
C PRO A 539 -25.22 27.03 15.33
N SER A 540 -25.03 26.47 16.53
CA SER A 540 -25.94 25.46 17.12
C SER A 540 -26.06 24.14 16.36
N ARG A 541 -25.14 23.85 15.43
CA ARG A 541 -25.02 22.58 14.72
C ARG A 541 -23.67 21.94 15.02
N GLU A 542 -23.60 20.63 14.91
CA GLU A 542 -22.29 19.96 14.94
C GLU A 542 -21.48 20.34 13.70
N PRO A 543 -20.18 20.68 13.86
CA PRO A 543 -19.30 20.91 12.72
C PRO A 543 -19.27 19.66 11.83
N ALA A 544 -19.50 19.86 10.54
CA ALA A 544 -19.38 18.79 9.55
C ALA A 544 -18.11 19.01 8.73
N ALA A 545 -17.51 17.93 8.25
CA ALA A 545 -16.42 17.99 7.31
C ALA A 545 -16.66 16.95 6.21
N THR A 546 -16.28 17.28 4.98
CA THR A 546 -16.31 16.33 3.86
C THR A 546 -15.02 16.37 3.07
N VAL A 547 -14.65 15.23 2.50
CA VAL A 547 -13.54 15.15 1.54
C VAL A 547 -14.09 15.51 0.16
N VAL A 548 -13.42 16.41 -0.54
CA VAL A 548 -13.77 16.84 -1.89
C VAL A 548 -13.60 15.67 -2.85
N ASN A 549 -14.71 15.27 -3.48
CA ASN A 549 -14.69 14.47 -4.71
C ASN A 549 -15.08 15.38 -5.88
N THR A 550 -14.10 15.84 -6.68
CA THR A 550 -14.36 16.79 -7.80
C THR A 550 -15.18 16.19 -8.94
N SER A 551 -15.50 14.91 -8.87
CA SER A 551 -16.27 14.17 -9.88
C SER A 551 -17.76 14.10 -9.54
N SER A 552 -18.12 14.42 -8.29
CA SER A 552 -19.50 14.60 -7.87
C SER A 552 -20.03 15.93 -8.39
N ARG A 553 -21.13 15.91 -9.15
CA ARG A 553 -21.75 17.14 -9.71
C ARG A 553 -22.29 18.08 -8.63
N MET A 554 -22.60 17.58 -7.44
CA MET A 554 -23.12 18.35 -6.31
C MET A 554 -22.92 17.58 -4.99
N LEU A 555 -22.24 18.18 -4.01
CA LEU A 555 -22.15 17.66 -2.64
C LEU A 555 -23.44 17.96 -1.88
N LYS A 556 -23.98 17.05 -1.06
CA LYS A 556 -25.12 17.32 -0.16
C LYS A 556 -24.69 17.06 1.27
N ILE A 557 -24.50 18.10 2.05
CA ILE A 557 -24.00 18.04 3.42
C ILE A 557 -25.16 18.08 4.39
N ILE A 558 -25.13 17.19 5.38
CA ILE A 558 -26.13 17.15 6.44
C ILE A 558 -25.46 17.64 7.72
N MET A 559 -25.97 18.72 8.30
CA MET A 559 -25.57 19.26 9.60
C MET A 559 -26.75 19.09 10.57
N PRO A 560 -26.86 17.95 11.26
CA PRO A 560 -27.93 17.74 12.23
C PRO A 560 -27.83 18.79 13.35
N GLN A 561 -28.97 19.11 13.97
CA GLN A 561 -28.92 19.84 15.24
C GLN A 561 -28.07 19.02 16.19
N GLY A 562 -27.07 19.64 16.81
CA GLY A 562 -26.31 18.98 17.84
C GLY A 562 -27.26 18.67 18.97
N ILE A 563 -27.69 17.40 19.04
CA ILE A 563 -28.16 16.85 20.30
C ILE A 563 -26.86 16.63 21.06
N THR A 564 -26.44 17.64 21.82
CA THR A 564 -25.91 17.30 23.14
C THR A 564 -26.90 16.31 23.71
N ALA A 565 -26.49 15.06 23.88
CA ALA A 565 -27.12 14.18 24.83
C ALA A 565 -26.94 14.85 26.20
N LEU A 566 -27.79 15.83 26.49
CA LEU A 566 -28.23 16.08 27.84
C LEU A 566 -29.11 14.88 28.16
N ASP A 567 -28.85 14.25 29.30
CA ASP A 567 -29.66 13.18 29.84
C ASP A 567 -31.14 13.47 29.59
N GLU A 568 -31.80 12.47 29.04
CA GLU A 568 -33.21 12.45 28.64
C GLU A 568 -34.10 13.22 29.63
N VAL A 569 -34.58 14.39 29.23
CA VAL A 569 -35.71 15.04 29.88
C VAL A 569 -36.94 14.26 29.45
N VAL A 570 -37.31 13.26 30.26
CA VAL A 570 -38.60 12.58 30.15
C VAL A 570 -39.70 13.63 30.35
N LEU A 571 -40.52 13.82 29.33
CA LEU A 571 -41.79 14.53 29.42
C LEU A 571 -42.65 13.87 30.51
N GLU A 572 -42.87 14.59 31.61
CA GLU A 572 -43.88 14.24 32.61
C GLU A 572 -45.26 14.25 31.96
N GLU A 573 -45.76 13.06 31.65
CA GLU A 573 -47.18 12.83 31.45
C GLU A 573 -47.87 12.81 32.84
N ASN A 574 -48.93 13.61 32.98
CA ASN A 574 -49.70 13.84 34.20
C ASN A 574 -50.05 12.56 34.99
N LEU A 575 -49.35 12.30 36.09
CA LEU A 575 -49.79 11.40 37.17
C LEU A 575 -49.63 12.06 38.55
N ARG A 576 -50.00 13.34 38.68
CA ARG A 576 -49.82 14.11 39.92
C ARG A 576 -50.92 13.91 40.98
N LEU A 577 -51.60 12.76 41.05
CA LEU A 577 -52.73 12.57 42.00
C LEU A 577 -52.78 11.23 42.75
N LYS A 578 -51.68 10.49 42.93
CA LYS A 578 -51.71 9.22 43.70
C LYS A 578 -50.53 8.87 44.61
N GLU A 579 -49.70 9.83 45.02
CA GLU A 579 -48.61 9.57 45.98
C GLU A 579 -48.63 10.50 47.21
N LEU A 580 -49.80 10.69 47.82
CA LEU A 580 -49.85 10.99 49.25
C LEU A 580 -50.21 9.68 49.98
N HIS A 581 -49.25 9.19 50.77
CA HIS A 581 -49.31 8.05 51.70
C HIS A 581 -48.96 6.66 51.11
N LYS A 582 -47.67 6.34 51.08
CA LYS A 582 -47.19 4.95 51.28
C LYS A 582 -46.02 4.93 52.26
N PRO A 583 -45.96 3.96 53.21
CA PRO A 583 -44.89 3.84 54.19
C PRO A 583 -43.59 3.29 53.57
N LEU A 584 -42.44 3.66 54.14
CA LEU A 584 -41.10 3.10 53.85
C LEU A 584 -41.10 1.59 54.10
N ASN A 585 -41.28 0.79 53.05
CA ASN A 585 -40.84 -0.60 52.96
C ASN A 585 -40.65 -0.94 51.49
N LYS A 586 -39.60 -0.36 50.89
CA LYS A 586 -39.11 -0.73 49.56
C LYS A 586 -38.05 -1.82 49.70
N ASN A 587 -38.01 -2.73 48.74
CA ASN A 587 -36.91 -3.67 48.60
C ASN A 587 -35.58 -2.92 48.45
N ILE A 588 -34.49 -3.45 49.01
CA ILE A 588 -33.17 -2.83 48.93
C ILE A 588 -32.30 -3.66 48.01
N SER A 589 -31.88 -3.08 46.90
CA SER A 589 -30.93 -3.72 46.00
C SER A 589 -29.50 -3.46 46.48
N THR A 590 -28.73 -4.53 46.58
CA THR A 590 -27.31 -4.54 46.95
C THR A 590 -26.55 -5.35 45.90
N LYS A 591 -25.22 -5.30 45.92
CA LYS A 591 -24.37 -6.17 45.07
C LYS A 591 -24.59 -7.67 45.26
N PHE A 592 -25.31 -8.08 46.31
CA PHE A 592 -25.63 -9.47 46.63
C PHE A 592 -27.09 -9.85 46.33
N GLY A 593 -27.77 -9.02 45.54
CA GLY A 593 -29.16 -9.16 45.15
C GLY A 593 -30.12 -8.26 45.93
N THR A 594 -31.38 -8.29 45.51
CA THR A 594 -32.48 -7.53 46.10
C THR A 594 -32.98 -8.15 47.41
N ILE A 595 -33.01 -7.36 48.47
CA ILE A 595 -33.52 -7.73 49.78
C ILE A 595 -34.99 -7.34 49.86
N ASP A 596 -35.87 -8.33 50.02
CA ASP A 596 -37.29 -8.09 50.28
C ASP A 596 -37.49 -7.71 51.75
N MET A 597 -37.69 -6.42 51.99
CA MET A 597 -37.80 -5.87 53.34
C MET A 597 -39.05 -6.34 54.09
N ASN A 598 -40.03 -6.93 53.38
CA ASN A 598 -41.21 -7.53 54.01
C ASN A 598 -41.00 -9.00 54.43
N LYS A 599 -39.85 -9.60 54.07
CA LYS A 599 -39.54 -11.02 54.34
C LYS A 599 -38.31 -11.23 55.23
N ILE A 600 -37.67 -10.16 55.72
CA ILE A 600 -36.51 -10.29 56.60
C ILE A 600 -36.92 -10.71 58.02
N GLY A 601 -36.18 -11.66 58.60
CA GLY A 601 -36.37 -12.14 59.98
C GLY A 601 -35.65 -11.30 61.05
N PHE A 602 -35.18 -10.09 60.71
CA PHE A 602 -34.41 -9.21 61.58
C PHE A 602 -34.83 -7.76 61.41
N SER A 603 -34.56 -6.92 62.41
CA SER A 603 -34.90 -5.49 62.38
C SER A 603 -33.82 -4.69 61.63
N ALA A 604 -34.19 -4.13 60.48
CA ALA A 604 -33.41 -3.13 59.75
C ALA A 604 -34.01 -1.74 60.04
N LYS A 605 -33.16 -0.70 60.08
CA LYS A 605 -33.60 0.68 60.30
C LYS A 605 -33.38 1.49 59.04
N GLN A 606 -34.40 2.21 58.59
CA GLN A 606 -34.38 2.95 57.32
C GLN A 606 -34.72 4.43 57.50
N MET A 607 -34.18 5.25 56.61
CA MET A 607 -34.49 6.66 56.48
C MET A 607 -34.46 7.04 55.00
N GLU A 608 -35.46 7.78 54.53
CA GLU A 608 -35.45 8.36 53.19
C GLU A 608 -34.57 9.62 53.15
N GLY A 609 -33.95 9.89 52.00
CA GLY A 609 -33.10 11.07 51.80
C GLY A 609 -33.82 12.40 52.09
N SER A 610 -35.14 12.44 51.90
CA SER A 610 -35.99 13.58 52.23
C SER A 610 -36.09 13.87 53.74
N GLU A 611 -35.77 12.89 54.59
CA GLU A 611 -35.79 12.99 56.05
C GLU A 611 -34.43 13.43 56.63
N ILE A 612 -33.39 13.50 55.80
CA ILE A 612 -32.06 13.99 56.17
C ILE A 612 -32.16 15.50 56.42
N SER A 613 -31.53 15.98 57.50
CA SER A 613 -31.54 17.40 57.82
C SER A 613 -30.87 18.20 56.70
N PRO A 614 -31.44 19.32 56.24
CA PRO A 614 -30.77 20.22 55.29
C PRO A 614 -29.44 20.78 55.81
N SER A 615 -29.22 20.74 57.13
CA SER A 615 -27.98 21.16 57.79
C SER A 615 -26.91 20.06 57.87
N ALA A 616 -27.21 18.83 57.47
CA ALA A 616 -26.25 17.73 57.48
C ALA A 616 -25.22 17.95 56.37
N GLN A 617 -23.93 18.01 56.73
CA GLN A 617 -22.85 18.14 55.75
C GLN A 617 -22.22 16.79 55.42
N THR A 618 -22.34 15.81 56.32
CA THR A 618 -21.77 14.46 56.19
C THR A 618 -22.82 13.37 56.45
N LEU A 619 -22.50 12.14 56.05
CA LEU A 619 -23.32 10.96 56.37
C LEU A 619 -23.44 10.72 57.88
N MET A 620 -22.48 11.19 58.67
CA MET A 620 -22.49 11.06 60.13
C MET A 620 -23.52 12.01 60.73
N ASP A 621 -23.55 13.27 60.28
CA ASP A 621 -24.58 14.24 60.65
C ASP A 621 -25.98 13.73 60.27
N ALA A 622 -26.09 13.01 59.15
CA ALA A 622 -27.35 12.44 58.68
C ALA A 622 -27.85 11.28 59.57
N ILE A 623 -26.96 10.55 60.25
CA ILE A 623 -27.29 9.39 61.09
C ILE A 623 -27.41 9.77 62.57
N GLU A 624 -26.68 10.80 63.01
CA GLU A 624 -26.58 11.19 64.41
C GLU A 624 -27.96 11.52 65.01
N GLY A 625 -28.33 10.78 66.07
CA GLY A 625 -29.61 10.98 66.77
C GLY A 625 -30.86 10.56 66.01
N LYS A 626 -30.73 10.01 64.79
CA LYS A 626 -31.89 9.67 63.94
C LYS A 626 -32.36 8.22 64.07
N PHE A 627 -31.45 7.30 64.36
CA PHE A 627 -31.77 5.89 64.52
C PHE A 627 -31.72 5.47 65.99
N PRO A 628 -32.81 4.91 66.56
CA PRO A 628 -32.83 4.50 67.96
C PRO A 628 -31.74 3.46 68.26
N GLY A 629 -30.88 3.68 69.25
CA GLY A 629 -29.82 2.72 69.61
C GLY A 629 -28.61 2.69 68.67
N VAL A 630 -28.47 3.70 67.80
CA VAL A 630 -27.25 3.97 67.01
C VAL A 630 -26.52 5.14 67.65
N GLU A 631 -25.20 5.10 67.66
CA GLU A 631 -24.36 6.14 68.23
C GLU A 631 -23.18 6.43 67.30
N VAL A 632 -22.95 7.72 67.03
CA VAL A 632 -21.75 8.24 66.37
C VAL A 632 -20.74 8.57 67.46
N VAL A 633 -19.51 8.08 67.32
CA VAL A 633 -18.42 8.26 68.29
C VAL A 633 -17.23 8.89 67.59
N ARG A 634 -16.71 9.99 68.15
CA ARG A 634 -15.46 10.62 67.72
C ARG A 634 -14.28 9.98 68.44
N LEU A 635 -13.28 9.51 67.70
CA LEU A 635 -12.08 8.88 68.24
C LEU A 635 -10.88 9.85 68.18
N TYR A 636 -10.28 10.14 69.34
CA TYR A 636 -9.05 10.94 69.45
C TYR A 636 -7.80 10.04 69.49
N PRO A 637 -6.65 10.45 68.93
CA PRO A 637 -6.29 11.80 68.45
C PRO A 637 -6.48 12.04 66.93
N GLU A 638 -7.11 11.12 66.20
CA GLU A 638 -7.17 11.16 64.73
C GLU A 638 -8.43 11.80 64.12
N ASP A 639 -9.30 12.39 64.96
CA ASP A 639 -10.48 13.20 64.57
C ASP A 639 -11.40 12.59 63.49
N TYR A 640 -11.52 11.26 63.43
CA TYR A 640 -12.52 10.60 62.57
C TYR A 640 -13.70 10.02 63.38
N GLU A 641 -14.86 10.02 62.74
CA GLU A 641 -16.14 9.59 63.31
C GLU A 641 -16.48 8.16 62.90
N VAL A 642 -16.86 7.33 63.88
CA VAL A 642 -17.29 5.95 63.66
C VAL A 642 -18.71 5.74 64.17
N VAL A 643 -19.45 4.83 63.55
CA VAL A 643 -20.83 4.50 63.94
C VAL A 643 -20.87 3.14 64.64
N ARG A 644 -21.63 3.01 65.73
CA ARG A 644 -21.87 1.74 66.42
C ARG A 644 -23.32 1.58 66.85
N LEU A 645 -23.69 0.34 67.16
CA LEU A 645 -24.93 0.01 67.87
C LEU A 645 -24.69 0.03 69.38
N ARG A 646 -25.59 0.67 70.14
CA ARG A 646 -25.53 0.71 71.62
C ARG A 646 -25.83 -0.68 72.21
N GLY A 647 -25.19 -1.00 73.34
CA GLY A 647 -25.49 -2.20 74.14
C GLY A 647 -24.77 -3.50 73.74
N GLN A 648 -23.74 -3.44 72.88
CA GLN A 648 -22.93 -4.60 72.53
C GLN A 648 -21.84 -4.91 73.58
N LEU A 649 -21.67 -6.20 73.92
CA LEU A 649 -20.64 -6.69 74.85
C LEU A 649 -19.20 -6.50 74.34
N LYS A 650 -19.00 -6.47 73.01
CA LYS A 650 -17.74 -6.14 72.34
C LYS A 650 -17.99 -5.02 71.34
N ILE A 651 -17.15 -3.98 71.40
CA ILE A 651 -17.27 -2.80 70.53
C ILE A 651 -16.87 -3.18 69.11
N HIS A 652 -17.82 -3.14 68.19
CA HIS A 652 -17.57 -3.24 66.77
C HIS A 652 -18.17 -2.02 66.06
N TRP A 653 -17.41 -1.44 65.14
CA TRP A 653 -17.81 -0.30 64.33
C TRP A 653 -18.53 -0.78 63.07
N MET A 654 -19.51 -0.01 62.60
CA MET A 654 -20.27 -0.31 61.39
C MET A 654 -19.49 0.10 60.14
N SER A 655 -19.51 -0.75 59.13
CA SER A 655 -18.95 -0.46 57.79
C SER A 655 -19.99 0.21 56.91
N TRP A 656 -19.59 0.71 55.74
CA TRP A 656 -20.49 1.39 54.79
C TRP A 656 -20.53 0.65 53.46
N ASP A 657 -21.68 0.67 52.80
CA ASP A 657 -21.89 0.25 51.42
C ASP A 657 -22.58 1.40 50.69
N VAL A 658 -21.87 2.09 49.79
CA VAL A 658 -22.43 3.18 48.98
C VAL A 658 -22.52 2.71 47.56
N ASP A 659 -23.74 2.52 47.05
CA ASP A 659 -24.02 2.02 45.70
C ASP A 659 -23.13 0.82 45.31
N GLY A 660 -22.89 -0.13 46.24
CA GLY A 660 -22.11 -1.36 46.05
C GLY A 660 -20.64 -1.29 46.45
N HIS A 661 -20.09 -0.08 46.64
CA HIS A 661 -18.74 0.12 47.12
C HIS A 661 -18.69 0.05 48.64
N VAL A 662 -17.92 -0.91 49.17
CA VAL A 662 -17.83 -1.16 50.60
C VAL A 662 -16.64 -0.41 51.20
N TYR A 663 -16.91 0.44 52.18
CA TYR A 663 -15.91 1.18 52.94
C TYR A 663 -15.79 0.62 54.36
N PRO A 664 -14.57 0.40 54.87
CA PRO A 664 -14.37 -0.05 56.24
C PRO A 664 -14.75 1.07 57.24
N PRO A 665 -15.02 0.74 58.51
CA PRO A 665 -15.44 1.73 59.51
C PRO A 665 -14.40 2.83 59.77
N THR A 666 -13.13 2.54 59.53
CA THR A 666 -12.00 3.46 59.73
C THR A 666 -11.73 4.39 58.54
N ASN A 667 -12.46 4.24 57.43
CA ASN A 667 -12.33 5.13 56.27
C ASN A 667 -13.71 5.38 55.62
N PRO A 668 -14.57 6.13 56.30
CA PRO A 668 -15.94 6.36 55.82
C PRO A 668 -15.97 7.26 54.57
N PRO A 669 -16.99 7.14 53.71
CA PRO A 669 -17.06 7.85 52.44
C PRO A 669 -17.51 9.31 52.62
N LEU A 670 -16.57 10.18 53.00
CA LEU A 670 -16.82 11.61 53.29
C LEU A 670 -17.15 12.48 52.05
N HIS A 671 -17.03 11.94 50.84
CA HIS A 671 -17.20 12.67 49.59
C HIS A 671 -18.65 12.67 49.04
N ILE A 672 -19.57 11.96 49.71
CA ILE A 672 -20.96 11.84 49.26
C ILE A 672 -21.72 13.12 49.61
N ASN A 673 -22.38 13.73 48.62
CA ASN A 673 -23.24 14.90 48.83
C ASN A 673 -24.59 14.47 49.42
N MET A 674 -25.02 15.10 50.53
CA MET A 674 -26.25 14.74 51.24
C MET A 674 -27.52 14.98 50.41
N HIS A 675 -27.48 15.95 49.49
CA HIS A 675 -28.60 16.22 48.57
C HIS A 675 -28.81 15.11 47.53
N ASN A 676 -27.79 14.27 47.34
CA ASN A 676 -27.83 13.16 46.40
C ASN A 676 -28.09 11.83 47.10
N VAL A 677 -28.39 11.80 48.40
CA VAL A 677 -28.73 10.55 49.09
C VAL A 677 -30.22 10.25 48.87
N LYS A 678 -30.53 9.07 48.33
CA LYS A 678 -31.89 8.57 48.10
C LYS A 678 -32.48 7.96 49.37
N ASP A 679 -31.71 7.11 50.04
CA ASP A 679 -32.06 6.51 51.32
C ASP A 679 -30.85 5.89 52.03
N ILE A 680 -30.96 5.74 53.35
CA ILE A 680 -29.96 5.12 54.23
C ILE A 680 -30.62 3.97 54.98
N THR A 681 -30.00 2.78 54.93
CA THR A 681 -30.45 1.59 55.67
C THR A 681 -29.35 0.99 56.53
N LEU A 682 -29.65 0.77 57.80
CA LEU A 682 -28.75 0.12 58.76
C LEU A 682 -29.12 -1.35 58.93
N MET A 683 -28.17 -2.22 58.61
CA MET A 683 -28.31 -3.67 58.72
C MET A 683 -27.56 -4.22 59.94
N PRO A 684 -28.16 -5.17 60.68
CA PRO A 684 -27.57 -5.68 61.92
C PRO A 684 -26.33 -6.57 61.68
N PRO A 685 -25.43 -6.68 62.67
CA PRO A 685 -24.18 -7.45 62.58
C PRO A 685 -24.34 -8.90 62.11
N ALA A 686 -25.37 -9.62 62.59
CA ALA A 686 -25.59 -11.02 62.23
C ALA A 686 -25.87 -11.21 60.73
N TRP A 687 -26.59 -10.26 60.12
CA TRP A 687 -26.85 -10.29 58.68
C TRP A 687 -25.63 -9.81 57.89
N ALA A 688 -25.00 -8.72 58.34
CA ALA A 688 -23.81 -8.16 57.70
C ALA A 688 -22.66 -9.18 57.65
N ALA A 689 -22.43 -9.92 58.74
CA ALA A 689 -21.42 -10.98 58.80
C ALA A 689 -21.70 -12.13 57.83
N ALA A 690 -22.97 -12.48 57.59
CA ALA A 690 -23.34 -13.54 56.65
C ALA A 690 -23.12 -13.15 55.18
N LYS A 691 -23.17 -11.85 54.84
CA LYS A 691 -23.06 -11.35 53.45
C LYS A 691 -21.70 -10.73 53.14
N TYR A 692 -21.16 -9.92 54.04
CA TYR A 692 -19.92 -9.17 53.87
C TYR A 692 -18.74 -9.80 54.63
N GLY A 693 -18.97 -10.86 55.41
CA GLY A 693 -17.91 -11.55 56.15
C GLY A 693 -17.26 -10.68 57.22
N LEU A 694 -15.95 -10.86 57.42
CA LEU A 694 -15.16 -10.08 58.40
C LEU A 694 -15.05 -8.59 58.08
N MET A 695 -15.56 -8.12 56.93
CA MET A 695 -15.49 -6.71 56.53
C MET A 695 -16.55 -5.83 57.21
N ALA A 696 -17.59 -6.40 57.82
CA ALA A 696 -18.65 -5.65 58.50
C ALA A 696 -19.08 -6.29 59.84
N PRO A 697 -18.15 -6.52 60.80
CA PRO A 697 -18.43 -7.25 62.03
C PRO A 697 -19.35 -6.50 63.01
N GLY A 698 -19.46 -5.17 62.87
CA GLY A 698 -20.35 -4.32 63.68
C GLY A 698 -21.72 -4.03 63.04
N GLY A 699 -22.00 -4.60 61.86
CA GLY A 699 -23.13 -4.20 61.02
C GLY A 699 -22.68 -3.37 59.82
N ILE A 700 -23.61 -3.09 58.90
CA ILE A 700 -23.32 -2.31 57.70
C ILE A 700 -24.39 -1.24 57.46
N ILE A 701 -23.95 -0.07 57.01
CA ILE A 701 -24.78 1.09 56.64
C ILE A 701 -24.81 1.14 55.12
N ILE A 702 -25.97 0.89 54.53
CA ILE A 702 -26.18 0.92 53.08
C ILE A 702 -26.72 2.31 52.72
N VAL A 703 -26.04 3.02 51.84
CA VAL A 703 -26.41 4.34 51.33
C VAL A 703 -26.65 4.20 49.83
N ARG A 704 -27.84 4.59 49.37
CA ARG A 704 -28.16 4.66 47.95
C ARG A 704 -28.22 6.11 47.51
N THR A 705 -27.63 6.46 46.38
CA THR A 705 -27.69 7.84 45.84
C THR A 705 -28.79 8.02 44.80
N ILE A 706 -29.23 9.26 44.54
CA ILE A 706 -30.32 9.58 43.61
C ILE A 706 -29.92 9.31 42.15
N SER A 707 -28.63 9.39 41.84
CA SER A 707 -28.04 9.12 40.52
C SER A 707 -27.04 7.96 40.62
N ASN A 708 -27.45 6.78 40.11
CA ASN A 708 -26.77 5.47 40.15
C ASN A 708 -27.23 4.50 41.25
N THR A 709 -28.54 4.29 41.45
CA THR A 709 -28.94 3.15 42.31
C THR A 709 -28.74 1.81 41.61
N PHE A 710 -28.44 0.75 42.37
CA PHE A 710 -28.56 -0.64 41.89
C PHE A 710 -29.93 -0.92 41.29
N ASP A 711 -30.99 -0.25 41.76
CA ASP A 711 -32.32 -0.35 41.16
C ASP A 711 -32.35 0.22 39.74
N ASP A 712 -31.55 1.23 39.42
CA ASP A 712 -31.46 1.81 38.07
C ASP A 712 -30.57 0.97 37.16
N LEU A 713 -29.54 0.29 37.69
CA LEU A 713 -28.69 -0.64 36.94
C LEU A 713 -29.42 -1.97 36.66
N GLU A 714 -30.12 -2.53 37.64
CA GLU A 714 -30.90 -3.76 37.47
C GLU A 714 -32.22 -3.51 36.73
N ALA A 715 -32.83 -2.31 36.83
CA ALA A 715 -33.94 -1.92 35.98
C ALA A 715 -33.50 -1.52 34.56
N ALA A 716 -32.30 -0.99 34.35
CA ALA A 716 -31.73 -0.78 33.02
C ALA A 716 -31.37 -2.11 32.36
N GLU A 717 -30.84 -3.09 33.11
CA GLU A 717 -30.62 -4.46 32.61
C GLU A 717 -31.95 -5.19 32.36
N ARG A 718 -32.93 -5.13 33.26
CA ARG A 718 -34.26 -5.75 33.06
C ARG A 718 -35.13 -5.06 32.01
N LYS A 719 -34.99 -3.74 31.81
CA LYS A 719 -35.64 -3.03 30.68
C LYS A 719 -34.95 -3.35 29.34
N LYS A 720 -33.63 -3.48 29.29
CA LYS A 720 -32.91 -3.98 28.10
C LYS A 720 -33.30 -5.42 27.77
N ASP A 721 -33.43 -6.30 28.77
CA ASP A 721 -33.79 -7.71 28.57
C ASP A 721 -35.25 -7.94 28.13
N ALA A 722 -36.16 -7.00 28.41
CA ALA A 722 -37.56 -7.07 28.00
C ALA A 722 -37.86 -6.38 26.65
N GLN A 723 -37.03 -5.44 26.19
CA GLN A 723 -37.25 -4.66 24.96
C GLN A 723 -36.39 -5.07 23.76
N ASN A 724 -35.26 -5.76 23.95
CA ASN A 724 -34.41 -6.21 22.83
C ASN A 724 -34.88 -7.55 22.25
N ARG A 725 -36.13 -7.65 21.78
CA ARG A 725 -36.56 -8.79 20.95
C ARG A 725 -36.87 -8.31 19.54
N TYR A 726 -36.31 -9.00 18.55
CA TYR A 726 -36.47 -8.66 17.15
C TYR A 726 -37.95 -8.71 16.73
N SER A 727 -38.41 -7.60 16.12
CA SER A 727 -39.82 -7.35 15.79
C SER A 727 -40.22 -7.81 14.38
N TYR A 728 -39.31 -8.45 13.64
CA TYR A 728 -39.54 -8.88 12.24
C TYR A 728 -39.95 -7.72 11.31
N ASP A 729 -39.43 -6.54 11.59
CA ASP A 729 -39.73 -5.27 10.89
C ASP A 729 -38.84 -5.02 9.65
N ALA A 730 -37.85 -5.90 9.40
CA ALA A 730 -36.99 -5.78 8.22
C ALA A 730 -37.63 -6.46 7.00
N VAL A 731 -37.57 -5.79 5.86
CA VAL A 731 -38.00 -6.32 4.56
C VAL A 731 -36.83 -7.04 3.88
N GLU A 732 -37.11 -8.05 3.07
CA GLU A 732 -36.07 -8.67 2.26
C GLU A 732 -35.57 -7.69 1.19
N LEU A 733 -34.26 -7.69 0.95
CA LEU A 733 -33.70 -6.93 -0.14
C LEU A 733 -34.34 -7.41 -1.44
N ALA A 734 -34.92 -6.49 -2.22
CA ALA A 734 -35.69 -6.87 -3.39
C ALA A 734 -34.81 -7.60 -4.41
N ASN A 735 -35.00 -8.90 -4.55
CA ASN A 735 -34.24 -9.76 -5.44
C ASN A 735 -34.97 -9.98 -6.77
N GLY A 736 -34.21 -9.97 -7.87
CA GLY A 736 -34.71 -10.17 -9.23
C GLY A 736 -34.51 -8.97 -10.17
N LEU A 737 -34.77 -9.18 -11.46
CA LEU A 737 -34.45 -8.18 -12.48
C LEU A 737 -35.28 -6.90 -12.34
N THR A 738 -36.53 -7.00 -11.89
CA THR A 738 -37.47 -5.87 -11.81
C THR A 738 -37.12 -4.83 -10.73
N SER A 739 -36.31 -5.20 -9.72
CA SER A 739 -35.82 -4.28 -8.69
C SER A 739 -34.54 -3.53 -9.10
N ASN A 740 -33.91 -3.94 -10.20
CA ASN A 740 -32.69 -3.32 -10.70
C ASN A 740 -32.99 -2.03 -11.50
N PRO A 741 -32.02 -1.12 -11.66
CA PRO A 741 -32.16 0.06 -12.51
C PRO A 741 -32.61 -0.27 -13.93
N ILE A 742 -33.33 0.64 -14.58
CA ILE A 742 -33.90 0.43 -15.92
C ILE A 742 -32.82 0.03 -16.95
N TYR A 743 -31.60 0.60 -16.85
CA TYR A 743 -30.51 0.23 -17.77
C TYR A 743 -30.10 -1.24 -17.61
N ILE A 744 -30.08 -1.78 -16.38
CA ILE A 744 -29.81 -3.19 -16.11
C ILE A 744 -30.90 -4.08 -16.71
N GLN A 745 -32.16 -3.69 -16.52
CA GLN A 745 -33.30 -4.42 -17.09
C GLN A 745 -33.20 -4.52 -18.62
N LYS A 746 -32.84 -3.42 -19.29
CA LYS A 746 -32.66 -3.42 -20.75
C LYS A 746 -31.49 -4.30 -21.21
N ILE A 747 -30.36 -4.28 -20.49
CA ILE A 747 -29.19 -5.10 -20.83
C ILE A 747 -29.51 -6.60 -20.66
N ALA A 748 -30.19 -6.97 -19.57
CA ALA A 748 -30.58 -8.35 -19.32
C ALA A 748 -31.67 -8.85 -20.28
N ASN A 749 -32.64 -8.01 -20.64
CA ASN A 749 -33.74 -8.37 -21.55
C ASN A 749 -33.35 -8.37 -23.04
N ALA A 750 -32.09 -8.16 -23.38
CA ALA A 750 -31.63 -8.28 -24.76
C ALA A 750 -31.75 -9.73 -25.27
N GLU A 751 -31.84 -9.91 -26.59
CA GLU A 751 -32.05 -11.25 -27.18
C GLU A 751 -30.83 -12.17 -27.07
N THR A 752 -29.63 -11.60 -27.08
CA THR A 752 -28.36 -12.33 -27.07
C THR A 752 -27.31 -11.54 -26.29
N VAL A 753 -26.24 -12.21 -25.84
CA VAL A 753 -25.12 -11.57 -25.14
C VAL A 753 -24.46 -10.45 -25.97
N ASP A 754 -24.39 -10.59 -27.29
CA ASP A 754 -23.83 -9.56 -28.17
C ASP A 754 -24.77 -8.35 -28.29
N ARG A 755 -26.08 -8.59 -28.36
CA ARG A 755 -27.10 -7.51 -28.31
C ARG A 755 -27.11 -6.84 -26.94
N ALA A 756 -26.95 -7.60 -25.86
CA ALA A 756 -26.80 -7.09 -24.50
C ALA A 756 -25.58 -6.16 -24.40
N TYR A 757 -24.45 -6.56 -25.00
CA TYR A 757 -23.25 -5.73 -25.02
C TYR A 757 -23.47 -4.44 -25.80
N LEU A 758 -24.10 -4.50 -26.98
CA LEU A 758 -24.49 -3.29 -27.72
C LEU A 758 -25.44 -2.39 -26.90
N GLN A 759 -26.40 -2.98 -26.19
CA GLN A 759 -27.30 -2.24 -25.30
C GLN A 759 -26.53 -1.56 -24.16
N TYR A 760 -25.58 -2.26 -23.53
CA TYR A 760 -24.70 -1.68 -22.52
C TYR A 760 -23.91 -0.49 -23.08
N LEU A 761 -23.35 -0.60 -24.29
CA LEU A 761 -22.61 0.51 -24.92
C LEU A 761 -23.51 1.73 -25.18
N GLU A 762 -24.80 1.51 -25.46
CA GLU A 762 -25.79 2.58 -25.61
C GLU A 762 -26.11 3.24 -24.26
N GLU A 763 -26.44 2.45 -23.23
CA GLU A 763 -26.73 2.95 -21.88
C GLU A 763 -25.53 3.68 -21.26
N ARG A 764 -24.29 3.27 -21.61
CA ARG A 764 -23.04 3.92 -21.19
C ARG A 764 -22.98 5.39 -21.57
N LYS A 765 -23.65 5.82 -22.65
CA LYS A 765 -23.71 7.24 -23.04
C LYS A 765 -24.40 8.11 -21.98
N TYR A 766 -25.33 7.53 -21.23
CA TYR A 766 -26.14 8.23 -20.23
C TYR A 766 -25.62 7.98 -18.81
N TYR A 767 -25.25 6.74 -18.50
CA TYR A 767 -24.90 6.30 -17.14
C TYR A 767 -23.40 6.09 -16.91
N GLY A 768 -22.58 6.17 -17.97
CA GLY A 768 -21.15 5.87 -17.93
C GLY A 768 -20.28 6.81 -17.10
N ASN A 769 -20.86 7.87 -16.51
CA ASN A 769 -20.18 8.73 -15.53
C ASN A 769 -20.35 8.22 -14.08
N THR A 770 -20.97 7.06 -13.88
CA THR A 770 -21.19 6.47 -12.54
C THR A 770 -20.44 5.14 -12.42
N PRO A 771 -19.62 4.92 -11.37
CA PRO A 771 -18.94 3.64 -11.17
C PRO A 771 -19.91 2.46 -11.00
N SER A 772 -21.07 2.70 -10.39
CA SER A 772 -22.11 1.69 -10.18
C SER A 772 -22.64 1.11 -11.49
N PHE A 773 -22.75 1.92 -12.55
CA PHE A 773 -23.18 1.43 -13.86
C PHE A 773 -22.29 0.30 -14.38
N TYR A 774 -20.97 0.43 -14.26
CA TYR A 774 -20.02 -0.59 -14.72
C TYR A 774 -20.03 -1.83 -13.84
N LYS A 775 -20.02 -1.67 -12.50
CA LYS A 775 -20.12 -2.81 -11.56
C LYS A 775 -21.40 -3.60 -11.79
N GLU A 776 -22.54 -2.93 -11.84
CA GLU A 776 -23.83 -3.61 -11.96
C GLU A 776 -24.01 -4.24 -13.34
N SER A 777 -23.55 -3.56 -14.41
CA SER A 777 -23.57 -4.15 -15.74
C SER A 777 -22.68 -5.39 -15.80
N SER A 778 -21.48 -5.36 -15.21
CA SER A 778 -20.60 -6.53 -15.21
C SER A 778 -21.20 -7.73 -14.49
N VAL A 779 -21.93 -7.51 -13.38
CA VAL A 779 -22.67 -8.58 -12.68
C VAL A 779 -23.70 -9.23 -13.61
N ILE A 780 -24.41 -8.47 -14.44
CA ILE A 780 -25.34 -9.03 -15.42
C ILE A 780 -24.61 -9.87 -16.49
N PHE A 781 -23.46 -9.42 -16.97
CA PHE A 781 -22.69 -10.23 -17.92
C PHE A 781 -22.14 -11.51 -17.29
N ASP A 782 -21.73 -11.48 -16.02
CA ASP A 782 -21.23 -12.65 -15.30
C ASP A 782 -22.37 -13.62 -14.95
N GLU A 783 -23.38 -13.17 -14.19
CA GLU A 783 -24.39 -14.05 -13.60
C GLU A 783 -25.52 -14.42 -14.56
N HIS A 784 -26.00 -13.46 -15.37
CA HIS A 784 -27.14 -13.69 -16.27
C HIS A 784 -26.69 -14.22 -17.63
N TRP A 785 -25.67 -13.61 -18.23
CA TRP A 785 -25.16 -14.02 -19.56
C TRP A 785 -24.04 -15.06 -19.52
N ASN A 786 -23.47 -15.37 -18.34
CA ASN A 786 -22.37 -16.31 -18.17
C ASN A 786 -21.13 -15.97 -19.05
N ASP A 787 -20.87 -14.68 -19.25
CA ASP A 787 -19.74 -14.14 -20.02
C ASP A 787 -18.79 -13.37 -19.10
N LYS A 788 -17.98 -14.15 -18.36
CA LYS A 788 -16.95 -13.65 -17.44
C LYS A 788 -15.96 -12.70 -18.11
N GLN A 789 -15.66 -12.95 -19.38
CA GLN A 789 -14.69 -12.14 -20.12
C GLN A 789 -15.22 -10.71 -20.33
N LYS A 790 -16.46 -10.59 -20.79
CA LYS A 790 -17.12 -9.27 -20.92
C LYS A 790 -17.36 -8.63 -19.56
N ALA A 791 -17.73 -9.41 -18.54
CA ALA A 791 -17.92 -8.89 -17.19
C ALA A 791 -16.65 -8.19 -16.67
N GLU A 792 -15.49 -8.84 -16.81
CA GLU A 792 -14.23 -8.25 -16.36
C GLU A 792 -13.80 -7.04 -17.20
N GLU A 793 -13.99 -7.09 -18.53
CA GLU A 793 -13.75 -5.94 -19.41
C GLU A 793 -14.61 -4.73 -18.98
N ILE A 794 -15.91 -4.90 -18.80
CA ILE A 794 -16.84 -3.84 -18.39
C ILE A 794 -16.47 -3.27 -17.01
N LYS A 795 -16.22 -4.13 -16.03
CA LYS A 795 -15.89 -3.73 -14.65
C LYS A 795 -14.58 -2.95 -14.61
N SER A 796 -13.57 -3.39 -15.39
CA SER A 796 -12.26 -2.75 -15.44
C SER A 796 -12.30 -1.32 -15.97
N SER A 797 -13.34 -0.92 -16.71
CA SER A 797 -13.57 0.48 -17.14
C SER A 797 -13.60 1.48 -15.97
N ILE A 798 -13.91 1.04 -14.75
CA ILE A 798 -13.84 1.88 -13.55
C ILE A 798 -12.41 2.44 -13.35
N LEU A 799 -11.38 1.64 -13.61
CA LEU A 799 -9.99 2.07 -13.48
C LEU A 799 -9.64 3.17 -14.48
N GLU A 800 -10.18 3.11 -15.70
CA GLU A 800 -9.92 4.09 -16.76
C GLU A 800 -10.63 5.43 -16.54
N LEU A 801 -11.90 5.38 -16.13
CA LEU A 801 -12.75 6.56 -16.02
C LEU A 801 -12.67 7.26 -14.66
N PHE A 802 -12.33 6.51 -13.62
CA PHE A 802 -12.26 7.00 -12.25
C PHE A 802 -10.89 6.76 -11.61
N PRO A 803 -9.76 7.05 -12.30
CA PRO A 803 -8.40 6.62 -11.93
C PRO A 803 -7.84 7.28 -10.65
N GLU A 804 -8.54 8.27 -10.11
CA GLU A 804 -8.17 9.05 -8.92
C GLU A 804 -9.30 9.10 -7.87
N GLN A 805 -10.43 8.43 -8.11
CA GLN A 805 -11.56 8.38 -7.18
C GLN A 805 -11.45 7.15 -6.29
N ILE A 806 -11.07 7.35 -5.03
CA ILE A 806 -10.78 6.25 -4.10
C ILE A 806 -12.02 5.40 -3.82
N ASP A 807 -13.19 6.02 -3.69
CA ASP A 807 -14.48 5.37 -3.52
C ASP A 807 -14.85 4.48 -4.72
N ALA A 808 -14.63 4.96 -5.96
CA ALA A 808 -14.82 4.18 -7.17
C ALA A 808 -13.81 3.01 -7.28
N LEU A 809 -12.54 3.27 -6.98
CA LEU A 809 -11.51 2.23 -6.96
C LEU A 809 -11.78 1.18 -5.88
N LYS A 810 -12.37 1.55 -4.73
CA LYS A 810 -12.82 0.59 -3.71
C LYS A 810 -13.94 -0.31 -4.21
N ILE A 811 -14.92 0.22 -4.97
CA ILE A 811 -15.95 -0.61 -5.62
C ILE A 811 -15.29 -1.68 -6.50
N LEU A 812 -14.31 -1.27 -7.30
CA LEU A 812 -13.56 -2.19 -8.16
C LEU A 812 -12.76 -3.22 -7.37
N ALA A 813 -12.07 -2.80 -6.30
CA ALA A 813 -11.31 -3.69 -5.43
C ALA A 813 -12.20 -4.72 -4.73
N TYR A 814 -13.32 -4.30 -4.14
CA TYR A 814 -14.28 -5.19 -3.49
C TYR A 814 -14.86 -6.20 -4.47
N ALA A 815 -15.16 -5.78 -5.70
CA ALA A 815 -15.66 -6.67 -6.72
C ALA A 815 -14.60 -7.67 -7.21
N TYR A 816 -13.32 -7.31 -7.25
CA TYR A 816 -12.24 -8.27 -7.55
C TYR A 816 -11.99 -9.26 -6.40
N GLU A 817 -12.04 -8.80 -5.14
CA GLU A 817 -11.95 -9.68 -3.98
C GLU A 817 -13.09 -10.69 -3.95
N ALA A 818 -14.33 -10.24 -4.17
CA ALA A 818 -15.52 -11.11 -4.17
C ALA A 818 -15.46 -12.20 -5.26
N THR A 819 -14.84 -11.92 -6.41
CA THR A 819 -14.65 -12.92 -7.49
C THR A 819 -13.36 -13.74 -7.34
N GLY A 820 -12.57 -13.53 -6.29
CA GLY A 820 -11.31 -14.24 -6.04
C GLY A 820 -10.14 -13.81 -6.95
N THR A 821 -10.24 -12.68 -7.64
CA THR A 821 -9.22 -12.17 -8.57
C THR A 821 -8.18 -11.30 -7.85
N LEU A 822 -7.49 -11.92 -6.90
CA LEU A 822 -6.66 -11.24 -5.88
C LEU A 822 -5.50 -10.39 -6.45
N ASP A 823 -4.90 -10.78 -7.58
CA ASP A 823 -3.85 -10.00 -8.23
C ASP A 823 -4.33 -8.62 -8.72
N GLU A 824 -5.56 -8.56 -9.23
CA GLU A 824 -6.17 -7.32 -9.70
C GLU A 824 -6.59 -6.46 -8.51
N ALA A 825 -7.18 -7.06 -7.47
CA ALA A 825 -7.44 -6.38 -6.21
C ALA A 825 -6.16 -5.75 -5.62
N LEU A 826 -5.04 -6.49 -5.60
CA LEU A 826 -3.74 -5.96 -5.18
C LEU A 826 -3.27 -4.77 -6.04
N HIS A 827 -3.46 -4.82 -7.35
CA HIS A 827 -3.14 -3.71 -8.23
C HIS A 827 -3.94 -2.45 -7.87
N ILE A 828 -5.25 -2.60 -7.64
CA ILE A 828 -6.12 -1.50 -7.24
C ILE A 828 -5.76 -0.95 -5.84
N TYR A 829 -5.47 -1.81 -4.87
CA TYR A 829 -5.05 -1.35 -3.53
C TYR A 829 -3.70 -0.62 -3.55
N LYS A 830 -2.74 -1.07 -4.38
CA LYS A 830 -1.49 -0.33 -4.63
C LYS A 830 -1.76 1.06 -5.22
N ARG A 831 -2.75 1.17 -6.13
CA ARG A 831 -3.17 2.44 -6.71
C ARG A 831 -3.80 3.35 -5.66
N ILE A 832 -4.73 2.85 -4.86
CA ILE A 832 -5.36 3.60 -3.76
C ILE A 832 -4.30 4.12 -2.78
N TYR A 833 -3.38 3.26 -2.34
CA TYR A 833 -2.28 3.65 -1.46
C TYR A 833 -1.37 4.74 -2.06
N LYS A 834 -1.10 4.68 -3.37
CA LYS A 834 -0.30 5.70 -4.07
C LYS A 834 -1.03 7.04 -4.18
N LEU A 835 -2.36 7.04 -4.34
CA LEU A 835 -3.17 8.26 -4.37
C LEU A 835 -3.24 8.90 -2.98
N LYS A 836 -3.57 8.10 -1.96
CA LYS A 836 -3.65 8.54 -0.57
C LYS A 836 -3.22 7.39 0.35
N GLY A 837 -2.04 7.55 0.97
CA GLY A 837 -1.49 6.58 1.94
C GLY A 837 -2.15 6.65 3.32
N SER A 838 -3.49 6.68 3.38
CA SER A 838 -4.25 6.75 4.63
C SER A 838 -4.02 5.50 5.50
N PRO A 839 -4.32 5.56 6.82
CA PRO A 839 -4.33 4.38 7.69
C PRO A 839 -5.13 3.22 7.07
N GLN A 840 -6.33 3.49 6.57
CA GLN A 840 -7.16 2.50 5.87
C GLN A 840 -6.47 1.90 4.65
N ALA A 841 -5.91 2.74 3.75
CA ALA A 841 -5.26 2.26 2.54
C ALA A 841 -4.03 1.39 2.83
N LYS A 842 -3.30 1.68 3.93
CA LYS A 842 -2.20 0.83 4.42
C LYS A 842 -2.72 -0.50 4.93
N ARG A 843 -3.78 -0.51 5.75
CA ARG A 843 -4.42 -1.74 6.25
C ARG A 843 -4.91 -2.60 5.09
N ASP A 844 -5.63 -2.02 4.14
CA ASP A 844 -6.19 -2.75 3.00
C ASP A 844 -5.09 -3.36 2.14
N LEU A 845 -4.02 -2.59 1.84
CA LEU A 845 -2.86 -3.09 1.11
C LEU A 845 -2.11 -4.20 1.87
N ALA A 846 -1.95 -4.07 3.19
CA ALA A 846 -1.30 -5.07 4.01
C ALA A 846 -2.09 -6.39 4.02
N ASN A 847 -3.40 -6.34 4.24
CA ASN A 847 -4.27 -7.51 4.16
C ASN A 847 -4.22 -8.16 2.78
N MET A 848 -4.21 -7.36 1.72
CA MET A 848 -4.11 -7.92 0.37
C MET A 848 -2.77 -8.66 0.17
N TYR A 849 -1.66 -8.16 0.73
CA TYR A 849 -0.41 -8.93 0.72
C TYR A 849 -0.51 -10.21 1.54
N VAL A 850 -1.21 -10.22 2.68
CA VAL A 850 -1.44 -11.45 3.47
C VAL A 850 -2.21 -12.49 2.64
N LYS A 851 -3.34 -12.10 2.01
CA LYS A 851 -4.13 -12.99 1.16
C LYS A 851 -3.34 -13.53 -0.06
N MET A 852 -2.35 -12.78 -0.55
CA MET A 852 -1.45 -13.20 -1.62
C MET A 852 -0.27 -14.07 -1.14
N GLY A 853 -0.16 -14.34 0.16
CA GLY A 853 0.98 -15.07 0.75
C GLY A 853 2.28 -14.26 0.82
N GLU A 854 2.24 -12.94 0.57
CA GLU A 854 3.41 -12.06 0.61
C GLU A 854 3.63 -11.48 2.02
N TYR A 855 3.83 -12.33 3.03
CA TYR A 855 3.83 -11.93 4.44
C TYR A 855 4.89 -10.88 4.81
N LYS A 856 6.08 -10.94 4.19
CA LYS A 856 7.13 -9.92 4.39
C LYS A 856 6.71 -8.55 3.85
N SER A 857 6.02 -8.52 2.70
CA SER A 857 5.46 -7.30 2.13
C SER A 857 4.38 -6.74 3.07
N ALA A 858 3.45 -7.59 3.52
CA ALA A 858 2.41 -7.23 4.48
C ALA A 858 3.00 -6.62 5.76
N TRP A 859 3.95 -7.30 6.39
CA TRP A 859 4.61 -6.83 7.61
C TRP A 859 5.30 -5.48 7.44
N ASN A 860 5.92 -5.22 6.29
CA ASN A 860 6.53 -3.93 6.00
C ASN A 860 5.49 -2.81 5.86
N VAL A 861 4.34 -3.09 5.24
CA VAL A 861 3.23 -2.12 5.15
C VAL A 861 2.64 -1.86 6.54
N TYR A 862 2.43 -2.89 7.36
CA TYR A 862 1.96 -2.75 8.74
C TYR A 862 2.92 -1.94 9.63
N LYS A 863 4.24 -2.16 9.54
CA LYS A 863 5.21 -1.28 10.21
C LYS A 863 5.09 0.18 9.74
N GLY A 864 4.82 0.39 8.45
CA GLY A 864 4.54 1.71 7.89
C GLY A 864 3.22 2.32 8.37
N TYR A 865 2.24 1.51 8.78
CA TYR A 865 1.02 1.96 9.46
C TYR A 865 1.35 2.54 10.83
N ILE A 866 2.09 1.79 11.66
CA ILE A 866 2.52 2.23 12.99
C ILE A 866 3.39 3.50 12.90
N GLY A 867 4.31 3.52 11.94
CA GLY A 867 5.21 4.66 11.74
C GLY A 867 6.05 4.95 13.00
N ASN A 868 5.93 6.17 13.53
CA ASN A 868 6.58 6.59 14.77
C ASN A 868 5.63 6.60 15.99
N ARG A 869 4.41 6.08 15.86
CA ARG A 869 3.44 6.04 16.97
C ARG A 869 3.98 5.11 18.06
N THR A 870 3.91 5.55 19.31
CA THR A 870 4.36 4.79 20.47
C THR A 870 3.31 3.81 20.99
N VAL A 871 2.01 4.09 20.76
CA VAL A 871 0.88 3.27 21.20
C VAL A 871 -0.20 3.28 20.11
N LEU A 872 -0.78 2.11 19.82
CA LEU A 872 -2.00 1.98 19.01
C LEU A 872 -3.21 1.97 19.95
N GLN A 873 -4.31 2.63 19.55
CA GLN A 873 -5.52 2.65 20.37
C GLN A 873 -6.15 1.26 20.49
N ASP A 874 -6.84 1.01 21.61
CA ASP A 874 -7.53 -0.26 21.90
C ASP A 874 -8.93 -0.36 21.26
N ASN A 875 -9.26 0.54 20.33
CA ASN A 875 -10.53 0.59 19.60
C ASN A 875 -10.31 0.89 18.11
N GLY A 876 -11.40 0.82 17.33
CA GLY A 876 -11.44 1.20 15.92
C GLY A 876 -10.43 0.48 15.03
N LEU A 877 -9.90 1.20 14.03
CA LEU A 877 -8.96 0.67 13.05
C LEU A 877 -7.61 0.27 13.67
N ASP A 878 -7.16 0.98 14.72
CA ASP A 878 -5.88 0.68 15.38
C ASP A 878 -5.93 -0.69 16.06
N LYS A 879 -7.02 -1.00 16.77
CA LYS A 879 -7.26 -2.33 17.34
C LYS A 879 -7.31 -3.39 16.25
N MET A 880 -8.08 -3.15 15.19
CA MET A 880 -8.21 -4.06 14.05
C MET A 880 -6.86 -4.38 13.41
N VAL A 881 -6.04 -3.36 13.13
CA VAL A 881 -4.71 -3.54 12.53
C VAL A 881 -3.77 -4.27 13.49
N ARG A 882 -3.75 -3.90 14.78
CA ARG A 882 -3.00 -4.64 15.79
C ARG A 882 -3.40 -6.11 15.77
N ASP A 883 -4.69 -6.37 15.68
CA ASP A 883 -5.23 -7.70 15.73
C ASP A 883 -4.81 -8.57 14.54
N GLU A 884 -4.90 -8.02 13.33
CA GLU A 884 -4.40 -8.63 12.11
C GLU A 884 -2.88 -8.86 12.16
N MET A 885 -2.12 -7.88 12.66
CA MET A 885 -0.66 -8.01 12.82
C MET A 885 -0.27 -9.14 13.76
N LEU A 886 -0.93 -9.24 14.92
CA LEU A 886 -0.67 -10.30 15.88
C LEU A 886 -1.01 -11.67 15.27
N THR A 887 -2.12 -11.77 14.53
CA THR A 887 -2.52 -12.99 13.82
C THR A 887 -1.48 -13.41 12.79
N LEU A 888 -0.99 -12.46 11.99
CA LEU A 888 0.06 -12.68 11.02
C LEU A 888 1.35 -13.17 11.68
N VAL A 889 1.73 -12.60 12.83
CA VAL A 889 2.92 -13.05 13.58
C VAL A 889 2.71 -14.44 14.16
N GLN A 890 1.55 -14.75 14.74
CA GLN A 890 1.30 -16.08 15.30
C GLN A 890 1.40 -17.18 14.23
N ASN A 891 0.83 -16.94 13.05
CA ASN A 891 0.76 -17.96 12.00
C ASN A 891 2.02 -18.01 11.13
N HIS A 892 2.75 -16.89 10.97
CA HIS A 892 3.87 -16.78 10.01
C HIS A 892 5.16 -16.21 10.61
N ALA A 893 5.37 -16.29 11.93
CA ALA A 893 6.57 -15.79 12.60
C ALA A 893 7.89 -16.26 11.98
N ALA A 894 7.99 -17.52 11.58
CA ALA A 894 9.20 -18.08 10.98
C ALA A 894 9.59 -17.36 9.67
N GLU A 895 8.61 -17.05 8.82
CA GLU A 895 8.81 -16.34 7.56
C GLU A 895 9.19 -14.87 7.77
N LEU A 896 8.72 -14.29 8.87
CA LEU A 896 9.03 -12.93 9.30
C LEU A 896 10.35 -12.81 10.08
N GLY A 897 10.92 -13.92 10.54
CA GLY A 897 12.09 -13.94 11.42
C GLY A 897 11.79 -13.40 12.82
N LEU A 898 10.57 -13.64 13.33
CA LEU A 898 10.10 -13.19 14.63
C LEU A 898 9.88 -14.38 15.58
N ASN A 899 9.78 -14.10 16.88
CA ASN A 899 9.37 -15.08 17.88
C ASN A 899 7.92 -14.80 18.31
N PRO A 900 6.96 -15.70 18.05
CA PRO A 900 5.55 -15.46 18.34
C PRO A 900 5.25 -15.32 19.84
N SER A 901 6.08 -15.90 20.72
CA SER A 901 5.91 -15.77 22.18
C SER A 901 6.03 -14.34 22.70
N ASN A 902 6.65 -13.43 21.91
CA ASN A 902 6.74 -12.01 22.26
C ASN A 902 5.48 -11.21 21.92
N PHE A 903 4.49 -11.84 21.27
CA PHE A 903 3.32 -11.18 20.69
C PHE A 903 2.04 -11.94 21.06
N PRO A 904 1.68 -12.03 22.35
CA PRO A 904 0.50 -12.80 22.77
C PRO A 904 -0.76 -12.31 22.07
N LEU A 905 -1.60 -13.25 21.61
CA LEU A 905 -2.91 -12.95 21.03
C LEU A 905 -3.95 -12.90 22.16
N GLU A 906 -4.78 -11.87 22.18
CA GLU A 906 -5.96 -11.84 23.05
C GLU A 906 -6.99 -12.87 22.57
N ASN A 907 -7.82 -13.38 23.50
CA ASN A 907 -8.92 -14.26 23.11
C ASN A 907 -9.90 -13.47 22.23
N ARG A 908 -10.09 -13.94 21.00
CA ARG A 908 -11.11 -13.44 20.09
C ARG A 908 -12.12 -14.55 19.93
N GLY A 909 -13.39 -14.21 19.85
CA GLY A 909 -14.45 -15.18 19.57
C GLY A 909 -14.16 -16.07 18.38
N ASP A 910 -14.97 -17.10 18.19
CA ASP A 910 -14.75 -18.08 17.13
C ASP A 910 -14.72 -17.43 15.73
N PHE A 911 -15.50 -16.37 15.54
CA PHE A 911 -15.58 -15.64 14.28
C PHE A 911 -15.41 -14.13 14.45
N THR A 912 -14.86 -13.48 13.43
CA THR A 912 -14.81 -12.02 13.31
C THR A 912 -15.47 -11.60 12.01
N LEU A 913 -16.51 -10.77 12.11
CA LEU A 913 -17.13 -10.11 10.96
C LEU A 913 -16.45 -8.76 10.74
N VAL A 914 -15.82 -8.59 9.58
CA VAL A 914 -15.29 -7.32 9.11
C VAL A 914 -16.33 -6.66 8.21
N VAL A 915 -16.64 -5.39 8.47
CA VAL A 915 -17.52 -4.59 7.61
C VAL A 915 -16.72 -3.42 7.05
N GLU A 916 -16.67 -3.29 5.73
CA GLU A 916 -15.99 -2.21 5.03
C GLU A 916 -16.95 -1.50 4.08
N TRP A 917 -16.78 -0.19 3.87
CA TRP A 917 -17.59 0.58 2.92
C TRP A 917 -16.74 1.48 2.02
N ASN A 918 -17.25 1.78 0.83
CA ASN A 918 -16.45 2.48 -0.19
C ASN A 918 -16.41 4.01 -0.01
N ASP A 919 -17.48 4.63 0.51
CA ASP A 919 -17.63 6.09 0.61
C ASP A 919 -17.62 6.57 2.08
N PRO A 920 -16.65 7.41 2.52
CA PRO A 920 -16.57 7.95 3.89
C PRO A 920 -17.79 8.71 4.36
N ASN A 921 -18.64 9.16 3.44
CA ASN A 921 -19.84 9.93 3.75
C ASN A 921 -21.10 9.06 3.85
N THR A 922 -20.97 7.74 3.74
CA THR A 922 -22.10 6.82 3.93
C THR A 922 -22.52 6.79 5.38
N GLN A 923 -23.82 6.89 5.63
CA GLN A 923 -24.43 6.63 6.92
C GLN A 923 -25.37 5.43 6.85
N PHE A 924 -25.23 4.50 7.80
CA PHE A 924 -26.04 3.30 7.91
C PHE A 924 -26.05 2.76 9.35
N GLU A 925 -27.09 2.01 9.67
CA GLU A 925 -27.22 1.24 10.90
C GLU A 925 -27.20 -0.25 10.57
N LEU A 926 -26.43 -1.03 11.34
CA LEU A 926 -26.47 -2.49 11.35
C LEU A 926 -27.22 -2.96 12.59
N GLN A 927 -28.05 -3.98 12.43
CA GLN A 927 -28.68 -4.68 13.54
C GLN A 927 -28.34 -6.16 13.44
N PHE A 928 -27.65 -6.66 14.46
CA PHE A 928 -27.28 -8.07 14.61
C PHE A 928 -28.31 -8.75 15.50
N VAL A 929 -29.02 -9.74 14.97
CA VAL A 929 -30.04 -10.50 15.69
C VAL A 929 -29.50 -11.90 15.96
N GLY A 930 -29.38 -12.28 17.23
CA GLY A 930 -28.91 -13.59 17.65
C GLY A 930 -29.99 -14.69 17.57
N PRO A 931 -29.61 -15.96 17.78
CA PRO A 931 -30.52 -17.11 17.70
C PRO A 931 -31.70 -17.04 18.68
N ASP A 932 -31.51 -16.40 19.83
CA ASP A 932 -32.53 -16.17 20.86
C ASP A 932 -33.45 -14.98 20.56
N LYS A 933 -33.27 -14.37 19.37
CA LYS A 933 -33.95 -13.18 18.85
C LYS A 933 -33.61 -11.88 19.58
N ARG A 934 -32.57 -11.87 20.43
CA ARG A 934 -32.02 -10.63 20.96
C ARG A 934 -31.23 -9.91 19.87
N PHE A 935 -31.16 -8.58 19.95
CA PHE A 935 -30.42 -7.82 18.95
C PHE A 935 -29.52 -6.74 19.53
N TYR A 936 -28.48 -6.41 18.77
CA TYR A 936 -27.55 -5.31 19.00
C TYR A 936 -27.53 -4.40 17.77
N ASN A 937 -27.67 -3.10 17.97
CA ASN A 937 -27.59 -2.10 16.90
C ASN A 937 -26.22 -1.39 16.94
N TRP A 938 -25.67 -1.12 15.76
CA TRP A 938 -24.45 -0.33 15.58
C TRP A 938 -24.68 0.69 14.46
N ASN A 939 -24.41 1.96 14.73
CA ASN A 939 -24.63 3.05 13.78
C ASN A 939 -23.32 3.75 13.45
N ASN A 940 -22.90 3.69 12.18
CA ASN A 940 -21.61 4.23 11.78
C ASN A 940 -21.53 5.76 11.89
N ALA A 941 -22.67 6.47 11.93
CA ALA A 941 -22.72 7.92 12.01
C ALA A 941 -22.41 8.43 13.42
N THR A 942 -22.70 7.64 14.46
CA THR A 942 -22.48 7.98 15.87
C THR A 942 -21.24 7.30 16.43
N GLU A 943 -20.93 6.09 15.96
CA GLU A 943 -19.84 5.26 16.48
C GLU A 943 -18.47 5.61 15.89
N ILE A 944 -18.43 6.29 14.74
CA ILE A 944 -17.19 6.72 14.10
C ILE A 944 -16.98 8.20 14.37
N SER A 945 -15.86 8.52 15.01
CA SER A 945 -15.51 9.91 15.29
C SER A 945 -15.38 10.73 14.00
N ASN A 946 -15.70 12.03 14.06
CA ASN A 946 -15.52 12.92 12.91
C ASN A 946 -14.05 12.96 12.43
N GLU A 947 -13.09 12.81 13.35
CA GLU A 947 -11.66 12.73 13.02
C GLU A 947 -11.35 11.47 12.19
N ASP A 948 -11.87 10.32 12.61
CA ASP A 948 -11.69 9.04 11.91
C ASP A 948 -12.35 9.03 10.54
N ARG A 949 -13.54 9.62 10.42
CA ARG A 949 -14.24 9.78 9.14
C ARG A 949 -13.43 10.63 8.16
N VAL A 950 -12.83 11.72 8.64
CA VAL A 950 -11.94 12.57 7.83
C VAL A 950 -10.64 11.86 7.45
N ASN A 951 -10.08 11.08 8.36
CA ASN A 951 -8.91 10.24 8.10
C ASN A 951 -9.21 9.08 7.13
N GLY A 952 -10.48 8.90 6.77
CA GLY A 952 -10.94 7.89 5.82
C GLY A 952 -10.89 6.49 6.40
N ILE A 953 -11.24 6.35 7.68
CA ILE A 953 -11.53 5.05 8.30
C ILE A 953 -12.85 4.56 7.74
N LEU A 954 -12.80 3.39 7.09
CA LEU A 954 -13.87 2.85 6.27
C LEU A 954 -14.11 1.36 6.59
N SER A 955 -13.65 0.90 7.76
CA SER A 955 -13.83 -0.46 8.21
C SER A 955 -14.00 -0.55 9.72
N THR A 956 -14.77 -1.54 10.15
CA THR A 956 -14.92 -1.94 11.55
C THR A 956 -15.00 -3.45 11.67
N THR A 957 -14.91 -3.97 12.89
CA THR A 957 -14.95 -5.42 13.18
C THR A 957 -15.87 -5.74 14.33
N PHE A 958 -16.56 -6.87 14.24
CA PHE A 958 -17.41 -7.44 15.28
C PHE A 958 -16.98 -8.88 15.57
N ASN A 959 -16.78 -9.23 16.83
CA ASN A 959 -16.49 -10.61 17.24
C ASN A 959 -17.80 -11.33 17.55
N ILE A 960 -17.88 -12.61 17.17
CA ILE A 960 -19.06 -13.46 17.36
C ILE A 960 -18.62 -14.72 18.12
N ASP A 961 -19.12 -14.87 19.35
CA ASP A 961 -18.76 -15.96 20.27
C ASP A 961 -19.72 -17.17 20.19
N GLU A 962 -21.02 -16.94 19.94
CA GLU A 962 -22.09 -17.97 20.07
C GLU A 962 -22.60 -18.53 18.72
N MET A 963 -21.76 -18.57 17.68
CA MET A 963 -22.20 -19.00 16.34
C MET A 963 -22.59 -20.48 16.26
N GLN A 964 -22.22 -21.30 17.24
CA GLN A 964 -22.63 -22.70 17.34
C GLN A 964 -24.07 -22.88 17.86
N GLU A 965 -24.67 -21.83 18.43
CA GLU A 965 -26.00 -21.90 19.04
C GLU A 965 -27.15 -21.61 18.05
N GLY A 966 -26.82 -21.15 16.84
CA GLY A 966 -27.79 -20.93 15.76
C GLY A 966 -27.34 -19.87 14.76
N GLN A 967 -28.26 -19.50 13.86
CA GLN A 967 -28.01 -18.49 12.83
C GLN A 967 -28.18 -17.07 13.38
N TRP A 968 -27.29 -16.17 12.98
CA TRP A 968 -27.37 -14.74 13.25
C TRP A 968 -27.90 -14.00 12.03
N LEU A 969 -28.93 -13.17 12.20
CA LEU A 969 -29.45 -12.33 11.13
C LEU A 969 -28.81 -10.94 11.19
N VAL A 970 -28.28 -10.46 10.07
CA VAL A 970 -27.84 -9.07 9.91
C VAL A 970 -28.89 -8.30 9.14
N ASN A 971 -29.49 -7.32 9.82
CA ASN A 971 -30.32 -6.29 9.20
C ASN A 971 -29.51 -5.01 9.00
N MET A 972 -29.92 -4.19 8.05
CA MET A 972 -29.29 -2.91 7.78
C MET A 972 -30.28 -1.85 7.34
N THR A 973 -30.12 -0.64 7.87
CA THR A 973 -30.86 0.55 7.46
C THR A 973 -29.90 1.53 6.81
N TYR A 974 -30.08 1.81 5.52
CA TYR A 974 -29.31 2.85 4.83
C TYR A 974 -29.89 4.23 5.15
N LEU A 975 -29.09 5.11 5.73
CA LEU A 975 -29.49 6.47 6.09
C LEU A 975 -29.17 7.48 4.99
N GLY A 976 -28.28 7.10 4.06
CA GLY A 976 -27.91 7.89 2.90
C GLY A 976 -26.41 8.12 2.77
N ASN A 977 -26.04 8.81 1.70
CA ASN A 977 -24.74 9.46 1.56
C ASN A 977 -24.94 10.88 1.00
N GLN A 978 -23.86 11.64 0.89
CA GLN A 978 -23.90 13.04 0.46
C GLN A 978 -24.26 13.25 -1.01
N VAL A 979 -24.50 12.19 -1.81
CA VAL A 979 -24.72 12.32 -3.27
C VAL A 979 -25.89 11.49 -3.78
N ASN A 980 -26.59 10.74 -2.92
CA ASN A 980 -27.62 9.76 -3.30
C ASN A 980 -27.12 8.73 -4.33
N LEU A 981 -25.82 8.46 -4.35
CA LEU A 981 -25.27 7.39 -5.18
C LEU A 981 -25.37 6.06 -4.44
N PRO A 982 -25.43 4.91 -5.13
CA PRO A 982 -25.38 3.63 -4.46
C PRO A 982 -24.08 3.47 -3.66
N THR A 983 -24.19 3.12 -2.38
CA THR A 983 -23.03 2.75 -1.55
C THR A 983 -22.81 1.25 -1.60
N TYR A 984 -21.55 0.82 -1.60
CA TYR A 984 -21.14 -0.57 -1.51
C TYR A 984 -20.55 -0.89 -0.15
N LEU A 985 -21.07 -1.94 0.49
CA LEU A 985 -20.49 -2.53 1.69
C LEU A 985 -19.94 -3.91 1.37
N LYS A 986 -18.74 -4.19 1.87
CA LYS A 986 -18.10 -5.51 1.84
C LYS A 986 -18.13 -6.09 3.25
N PHE A 987 -18.72 -7.26 3.39
CA PHE A 987 -18.69 -8.06 4.60
C PHE A 987 -17.69 -9.18 4.40
N THR A 988 -16.79 -9.38 5.35
CA THR A 988 -15.87 -10.52 5.37
C THR A 988 -16.02 -11.24 6.69
N LEU A 989 -16.57 -12.45 6.68
CA LEU A 989 -16.62 -13.32 7.84
C LEU A 989 -15.35 -14.15 7.89
N ARG A 990 -14.56 -13.99 8.96
CA ARG A 990 -13.34 -14.74 9.21
C ARG A 990 -13.57 -15.76 10.32
N ASN A 991 -13.20 -17.01 10.08
CA ASN A 991 -13.03 -18.01 11.13
C ASN A 991 -11.67 -17.78 11.81
N ASN A 992 -11.66 -17.43 13.10
CA ASN A 992 -10.44 -17.08 13.81
C ASN A 992 -9.56 -18.30 14.13
N GLN A 993 -10.10 -19.52 14.04
CA GLN A 993 -9.38 -20.76 14.27
C GLN A 993 -8.69 -21.28 13.00
N THR A 994 -9.40 -21.26 11.86
CA THR A 994 -8.88 -21.79 10.58
C THR A 994 -8.24 -20.70 9.72
N GLY A 995 -8.65 -19.44 9.89
CA GLY A 995 -8.28 -18.33 9.02
C GLY A 995 -9.11 -18.24 7.74
N ASP A 996 -10.09 -19.12 7.54
CA ASP A 996 -10.95 -19.09 6.35
C ASP A 996 -11.80 -17.82 6.32
N GLU A 997 -11.98 -17.26 5.13
CA GLU A 997 -12.76 -16.05 4.89
C GLU A 997 -13.88 -16.29 3.86
N ASP A 998 -15.08 -15.85 4.19
CA ASP A 998 -16.19 -15.69 3.25
C ASP A 998 -16.44 -14.19 3.04
N THR A 999 -16.68 -13.75 1.80
CA THR A 999 -16.82 -12.33 1.45
C THR A 999 -18.06 -12.07 0.61
N GLN A 1000 -18.87 -11.10 1.03
CA GLN A 1000 -20.09 -10.68 0.35
C GLN A 1000 -20.09 -9.17 0.13
N VAL A 1001 -20.55 -8.71 -1.04
CA VAL A 1001 -20.62 -7.28 -1.37
C VAL A 1001 -22.06 -6.90 -1.70
N ILE A 1002 -22.62 -5.98 -0.93
CA ILE A 1002 -24.00 -5.52 -1.10
C ILE A 1002 -24.06 -4.07 -1.55
N THR A 1003 -25.16 -3.69 -2.19
CA THR A 1003 -25.39 -2.34 -2.71
C THR A 1003 -26.60 -1.70 -2.05
N LEU A 1004 -26.42 -0.49 -1.52
CA LEU A 1004 -27.44 0.31 -0.86
C LEU A 1004 -28.03 1.34 -1.81
N ARG A 1005 -29.37 1.42 -1.90
CA ARG A 1005 -30.06 2.38 -2.78
C ARG A 1005 -31.11 3.21 -2.07
N GLN A 1006 -32.03 2.56 -1.36
CA GLN A 1006 -33.19 3.23 -0.78
C GLN A 1006 -32.92 3.61 0.68
N ARG A 1007 -33.14 4.88 1.00
CA ARG A 1007 -32.97 5.40 2.36
C ARG A 1007 -34.13 4.96 3.27
N ASN A 1008 -33.84 4.86 4.57
CA ASN A 1008 -34.80 4.66 5.64
C ASN A 1008 -35.66 3.40 5.48
N VAL A 1009 -35.11 2.38 4.81
CA VAL A 1009 -35.69 1.05 4.74
C VAL A 1009 -34.73 0.09 5.42
N LYS A 1010 -35.28 -0.71 6.34
CA LYS A 1010 -34.57 -1.74 7.08
C LYS A 1010 -34.61 -3.03 6.28
N TYR A 1011 -33.48 -3.44 5.74
CA TYR A 1011 -33.35 -4.64 4.92
C TYR A 1011 -32.78 -5.81 5.72
N LYS A 1012 -33.29 -7.02 5.50
CA LYS A 1012 -32.55 -8.25 5.78
C LYS A 1012 -31.43 -8.38 4.76
N VAL A 1013 -30.20 -8.55 5.23
CA VAL A 1013 -29.01 -8.56 4.38
C VAL A 1013 -28.48 -9.96 4.19
N MET A 1014 -28.23 -10.66 5.30
CA MET A 1014 -27.67 -12.00 5.30
C MET A 1014 -27.93 -12.71 6.62
N ASP A 1015 -27.98 -14.04 6.56
CA ASP A 1015 -27.77 -14.90 7.72
C ASP A 1015 -26.29 -15.28 7.83
N ILE A 1016 -25.78 -15.33 9.05
CA ILE A 1016 -24.42 -15.74 9.36
C ILE A 1016 -24.48 -17.02 10.19
N SER A 1017 -23.72 -18.03 9.77
CA SER A 1017 -23.65 -19.33 10.44
C SER A 1017 -22.22 -19.87 10.42
N ASN A 1018 -21.99 -20.99 11.11
CA ASN A 1018 -20.73 -21.71 11.06
C ASN A 1018 -20.35 -22.23 9.65
N GLN A 1019 -21.28 -22.23 8.70
CA GLN A 1019 -21.04 -22.60 7.30
C GLN A 1019 -20.67 -21.40 6.41
N GLY A 1020 -20.70 -20.17 6.94
CA GLY A 1020 -20.48 -18.94 6.18
C GLY A 1020 -21.68 -17.98 6.23
N MET A 1021 -21.67 -17.01 5.32
CA MET A 1021 -22.73 -16.03 5.12
C MET A 1021 -23.67 -16.47 3.98
N LEU A 1022 -24.97 -16.39 4.23
CA LEU A 1022 -26.02 -16.63 3.24
C LEU A 1022 -26.79 -15.32 2.99
N PRO A 1023 -26.61 -14.66 1.83
CA PRO A 1023 -27.37 -13.45 1.51
C PRO A 1023 -28.85 -13.74 1.27
N TYR A 1024 -29.72 -12.79 1.63
CA TYR A 1024 -31.17 -12.86 1.41
C TYR A 1024 -31.58 -12.48 0.00
#